data_AF-A0AAV6FL15-F1
#
_entry.id   AF-A0AAV6FL15-F1
#
_cell.length_a   1.000
_cell.length_b   1.000
_cell.length_c   1.000
_cell.angle_alpha   90.00
_cell.angle_beta   90.00
_cell.angle_gamma   90.00
#
_symmetry.space_group_name_H-M   'P 1'
#
loop_
_entity.id
_entity.type
_entity.pdbx_description
1 polymer ?
#
loop_
_entity_poly.entity_id
_entity_poly.type
_entity_poly.pdbx_seq_one_letter_code
_entity_poly.pdbx_strand_id
1 'polypeptide(L)'
;MTRSSSLSELGRATNCSDEHDSSCNVSSSNRSLRLAENAKRKSEAEAPFLVAFKYFSQVKAGTPVNGNDELLGHLDRVERMALAQGLPPDAVSIMLEFAMSLRCRSSISSRVLRFLIPASVVPQEAVVRGFSWLCTQKMPQSMQILFLRWVLTMFDMIDCKDNLRAIYGFIFSFVIDESLCPFICHLLYLLTIKGHVKPFRVRKLLDIQGRMGKQPYLMQLLALYKVFCPEMVTLTMPSRMRAGFKNHSTTWKAALAALKRRNAGKEAPSMELTLGVRKSNSRKRKFHHLEVPALTPAMESSGPNARRGVCLQQLSSFNELLDNLNSIELPAQMGSLLSSALALHYLDCVQDESAFLRLNFWLGHALHEEFLFGPADGSPENMAEASHFLSMLVSTQHFLQEGFSSTEGFLFKFLQVWDGFLHRPQILELLSDIPLVPSSYIKDALFEPLMQLYFTSSVFFKCSVIECLTSMLRKWLTWHSICAQEEGLDISLNNRSNMSLSLSGFLDSVLKLVQFVGRLTSAGLQLERGHTLLLHHALGFYETVSDMFLKYSLPLFVMLPPGVFYPALLATDPVSVDRLGYIMFRYRQNLTSAKEEQKKQKELSIHINRSVYQEFNSYLVAMVAHLWNSRSFSLRSGIQVSEALLERTKVGDHSNCFDLIHHPAFLNYAIDFHQQCWPERADIDLNSIKAGKYWEWYVEFLFTQGFAGLRDFIKVNINPTVTRHSDGRPSSGQPLSQPSQPSQPTAEASSTALS
;
A
#
# COMPACT_ATOMS: atom_id res chain seq x y z
N MET A 1 -12.29 -20.56 48.44
CA MET A 1 -11.56 -20.20 49.68
C MET A 1 -11.35 -18.70 49.66
N THR A 2 -12.33 -17.90 50.09
CA THR A 2 -12.37 -17.23 51.41
C THR A 2 -11.03 -16.62 51.84
N ARG A 3 -10.88 -15.28 51.73
CA ARG A 3 -10.99 -14.38 52.88
C ARG A 3 -10.80 -12.91 52.50
N SER A 4 -11.79 -12.13 52.92
CA SER A 4 -11.79 -10.71 53.19
C SER A 4 -11.03 -10.38 54.49
N SER A 5 -10.59 -9.11 54.62
CA SER A 5 -10.44 -8.25 55.83
C SER A 5 -9.23 -7.31 55.62
N SER A 6 -9.33 -5.99 55.47
CA SER A 6 -9.93 -4.90 56.26
C SER A 6 -8.93 -4.20 57.22
N LEU A 7 -8.73 -2.91 56.94
CA LEU A 7 -8.71 -1.75 57.86
C LEU A 7 -7.48 -1.37 58.72
N SER A 8 -7.39 -0.02 58.85
CA SER A 8 -6.74 0.86 59.86
C SER A 8 -5.22 1.06 59.80
N GLU A 9 -4.68 2.25 59.50
CA GLU A 9 -4.72 3.59 60.14
C GLU A 9 -3.67 3.82 61.26
N LEU A 10 -3.00 4.98 61.10
CA LEU A 10 -2.26 5.80 62.07
C LEU A 10 -0.84 5.39 62.54
N GLY A 11 0.11 6.31 62.30
CA GLY A 11 0.89 6.86 63.41
C GLY A 11 2.41 7.00 63.27
N ARG A 12 2.84 8.22 62.89
CA ARG A 12 4.01 8.98 63.37
C ARG A 12 5.46 8.48 63.16
N ALA A 13 6.14 9.28 62.33
CA ALA A 13 7.33 10.07 62.64
C ALA A 13 8.66 9.38 62.99
N THR A 14 9.63 9.55 62.08
CA THR A 14 11.03 9.85 62.43
C THR A 14 11.67 10.69 61.33
N ASN A 15 12.29 11.79 61.75
CA ASN A 15 13.09 12.73 60.98
C ASN A 15 14.34 12.06 60.40
N CYS A 16 14.75 12.47 59.20
CA CYS A 16 16.14 12.77 58.89
C CYS A 16 16.17 13.90 57.87
N SER A 17 16.75 15.02 58.30
CA SER A 17 17.28 16.11 57.50
C SER A 17 18.38 15.59 56.58
N ASP A 18 18.45 16.09 55.35
CA ASP A 18 19.65 16.77 54.84
C ASP A 18 19.31 17.61 53.61
N GLU A 19 20.00 18.75 53.55
CA GLU A 19 19.76 19.93 52.74
C GLU A 19 20.30 19.82 51.29
N HIS A 20 19.95 20.83 50.49
CA HIS A 20 20.47 21.20 49.15
C HIS A 20 19.90 20.46 47.92
N ASP A 21 18.89 21.06 47.27
CA ASP A 21 19.16 22.00 46.17
C ASP A 21 17.88 22.65 45.62
N SER A 22 17.82 23.97 45.77
CA SER A 22 16.72 24.84 45.34
C SER A 22 17.05 25.53 44.02
N SER A 23 16.52 25.05 42.90
CA SER A 23 16.08 25.91 41.78
C SER A 23 15.52 25.09 40.61
N CYS A 24 14.27 24.61 40.67
CA CYS A 24 13.54 24.15 39.47
C CYS A 24 12.00 23.95 39.61
N ASN A 25 11.32 24.52 40.61
CA ASN A 25 9.88 24.19 40.87
C ASN A 25 8.85 25.33 40.74
N VAL A 26 9.24 26.53 40.30
CA VAL A 26 8.30 27.67 40.24
C VAL A 26 7.37 27.63 39.00
N SER A 27 7.76 26.96 37.91
CA SER A 27 6.90 26.89 36.71
C SER A 27 5.79 25.83 36.80
N SER A 28 6.02 24.71 37.50
CA SER A 28 5.04 23.63 37.67
C SER A 28 3.93 24.00 38.66
N SER A 29 4.28 24.64 39.77
CA SER A 29 3.34 25.08 40.81
C SER A 29 2.36 26.15 40.31
N ASN A 30 2.83 27.09 39.48
CA ASN A 30 1.96 28.09 38.85
C ASN A 30 0.98 27.47 37.83
N ARG A 31 1.35 26.35 37.20
CA ARG A 31 0.48 25.64 36.25
C ARG A 31 -0.60 24.85 36.98
N SER A 32 -0.26 24.17 38.08
CA SER A 32 -1.21 23.43 38.92
C SER A 32 -2.15 24.37 39.68
N LEU A 33 -1.67 25.52 40.18
CA LEU A 33 -2.52 26.56 40.77
C LEU A 33 -3.49 27.17 39.74
N ARG A 34 -3.04 27.46 38.51
CA ARG A 34 -3.93 27.92 37.43
C ARG A 34 -4.93 26.86 36.99
N LEU A 35 -4.56 25.59 37.01
CA LEU A 35 -5.47 24.48 36.71
C LEU A 35 -6.51 24.30 37.82
N ALA A 36 -6.11 24.39 39.10
CA ALA A 36 -7.01 24.34 40.24
C ALA A 36 -7.94 25.56 40.31
N GLU A 37 -7.42 26.76 40.01
CA GLU A 37 -8.21 27.99 39.95
C GLU A 37 -9.17 27.98 38.74
N ASN A 38 -8.74 27.44 37.59
CA ASN A 38 -9.64 27.21 36.44
C ASN A 38 -10.70 26.15 36.73
N ALA A 39 -10.36 25.08 37.46
CA ALA A 39 -11.32 24.06 37.89
C ALA A 39 -12.34 24.63 38.89
N LYS A 40 -11.88 25.47 39.82
CA LYS A 40 -12.73 26.17 40.80
C LYS A 40 -13.65 27.20 40.13
N ARG A 41 -13.14 27.98 39.17
CA ARG A 41 -13.97 28.88 38.31
C ARG A 41 -14.98 28.10 37.47
N LYS A 42 -14.66 26.87 37.06
CA LYS A 42 -15.57 25.98 36.31
C LYS A 42 -16.70 25.47 37.21
N SER A 43 -16.40 25.05 38.45
CA SER A 43 -17.43 24.60 39.40
C SER A 43 -18.32 25.76 39.90
N GLU A 44 -17.78 26.96 40.07
CA GLU A 44 -18.54 28.17 40.44
C GLU A 44 -19.47 28.66 39.30
N ALA A 45 -19.13 28.40 38.03
CA ALA A 45 -19.96 28.75 36.87
C ALA A 45 -21.12 27.78 36.61
N GLU A 46 -20.95 26.50 36.95
CA GLU A 46 -21.92 25.42 36.74
C GLU A 46 -23.12 25.51 37.70
N ALA A 47 -22.91 25.88 38.97
CA ALA A 47 -23.98 25.90 39.98
C ALA A 47 -25.16 26.83 39.60
N PRO A 48 -24.95 28.07 39.10
CA PRO A 48 -26.08 28.93 38.73
C PRO A 48 -26.51 28.77 37.26
N PHE A 49 -25.82 27.93 36.46
CA PHE A 49 -26.33 27.45 35.18
C PHE A 49 -27.44 26.39 35.37
N LEU A 50 -27.26 25.47 36.31
CA LEU A 50 -28.28 24.46 36.65
C LEU A 50 -29.58 25.11 37.19
N VAL A 51 -29.45 26.21 37.94
CA VAL A 51 -30.60 27.01 38.42
C VAL A 51 -31.39 27.61 37.25
N ALA A 52 -30.71 28.13 36.22
CA ALA A 52 -31.37 28.65 35.03
C ALA A 52 -32.13 27.55 34.26
N PHE A 53 -31.59 26.33 34.19
CA PHE A 53 -32.26 25.19 33.57
C PHE A 53 -33.52 24.72 34.31
N LYS A 54 -33.45 24.69 35.65
CA LYS A 54 -34.59 24.36 36.49
C LYS A 54 -35.71 25.41 36.39
N TYR A 55 -35.34 26.68 36.18
CA TYR A 55 -36.32 27.74 35.91
C TYR A 55 -37.07 27.47 34.61
N PHE A 56 -36.36 27.27 33.48
CA PHE A 56 -37.01 27.09 32.17
C PHE A 56 -37.85 25.82 32.02
N SER A 57 -37.59 24.76 32.80
CA SER A 57 -38.47 23.59 32.83
C SER A 57 -39.81 23.85 33.54
N GLN A 58 -39.86 24.83 34.46
CA GLN A 58 -41.01 25.15 35.31
C GLN A 58 -41.84 26.36 34.82
N VAL A 59 -41.35 27.13 33.85
CA VAL A 59 -42.08 28.30 33.30
C VAL A 59 -43.42 27.84 32.69
N LYS A 60 -44.52 28.46 33.14
CA LYS A 60 -45.89 28.22 32.65
C LYS A 60 -46.23 29.15 31.49
N ALA A 61 -47.21 28.76 30.66
CA ALA A 61 -47.67 29.60 29.55
C ALA A 61 -48.27 30.93 30.07
N GLY A 62 -47.85 32.06 29.49
CA GLY A 62 -48.40 33.39 29.81
C GLY A 62 -47.54 34.27 30.72
N THR A 63 -46.30 33.89 31.03
CA THR A 63 -45.36 34.71 31.81
C THR A 63 -45.13 36.09 31.16
N PRO A 64 -45.28 37.21 31.91
CA PRO A 64 -45.06 38.55 31.36
C PRO A 64 -43.58 38.74 31.00
N VAL A 65 -43.36 39.24 29.78
CA VAL A 65 -42.03 39.50 29.21
C VAL A 65 -41.52 40.91 29.55
N ASN A 66 -42.43 41.86 29.73
CA ASN A 66 -42.08 43.23 30.08
C ASN A 66 -41.91 43.32 31.60
N GLY A 67 -40.69 43.65 32.08
CA GLY A 67 -40.39 43.85 33.51
C GLY A 67 -39.94 42.60 34.28
N ASN A 68 -39.58 41.51 33.60
CA ASN A 68 -39.08 40.28 34.25
C ASN A 68 -37.56 40.15 34.07
N ASP A 69 -36.82 40.82 34.95
CA ASP A 69 -35.35 40.85 34.91
C ASP A 69 -34.72 39.48 35.21
N GLU A 70 -35.42 38.61 35.95
CA GLU A 70 -34.97 37.23 36.22
C GLU A 70 -34.97 36.37 34.95
N LEU A 71 -36.02 36.47 34.11
CA LEU A 71 -36.11 35.75 32.83
C LEU A 71 -34.98 36.18 31.88
N LEU A 72 -34.72 37.49 31.78
CA LEU A 72 -33.67 38.03 30.92
C LEU A 72 -32.27 37.67 31.43
N GLY A 73 -32.05 37.73 32.75
CA GLY A 73 -30.79 37.33 33.38
C GLY A 73 -30.47 35.85 33.19
N HIS A 74 -31.47 34.97 33.34
CA HIS A 74 -31.30 33.53 33.05
C HIS A 74 -31.06 33.27 31.56
N LEU A 75 -31.72 33.99 30.66
CA LEU A 75 -31.55 33.84 29.21
C LEU A 75 -30.16 34.28 28.75
N ASP A 76 -29.66 35.43 29.21
CA ASP A 76 -28.31 35.92 28.91
C ASP A 76 -27.22 34.98 29.46
N ARG A 77 -27.50 34.28 30.56
CA ARG A 77 -26.59 33.26 31.12
C ARG A 77 -26.54 32.01 30.25
N VAL A 78 -27.69 31.51 29.80
CA VAL A 78 -27.75 30.34 28.91
C VAL A 78 -27.16 30.67 27.53
N GLU A 79 -27.41 31.85 26.99
CA GLU A 79 -26.84 32.30 25.71
C GLU A 79 -25.32 32.39 25.76
N ARG A 80 -24.74 32.98 26.82
CA ARG A 80 -23.28 33.03 27.01
C ARG A 80 -22.67 31.63 27.06
N MET A 81 -23.33 30.70 27.74
CA MET A 81 -22.85 29.34 27.85
C MET A 81 -22.95 28.57 26.52
N ALA A 82 -24.05 28.72 25.80
CA ALA A 82 -24.27 28.10 24.50
C ALA A 82 -23.22 28.56 23.46
N LEU A 83 -22.83 29.84 23.48
CA LEU A 83 -21.79 30.38 22.60
C LEU A 83 -20.36 30.01 23.06
N ALA A 84 -20.12 29.86 24.37
CA ALA A 84 -18.79 29.58 24.91
C ALA A 84 -18.39 28.11 24.82
N GLN A 85 -19.27 27.20 25.24
CA GLN A 85 -18.99 25.76 25.40
C GLN A 85 -20.00 24.86 24.68
N GLY A 86 -21.16 25.41 24.28
CA GLY A 86 -22.29 24.63 23.76
C GLY A 86 -23.18 24.12 24.88
N LEU A 87 -24.38 23.68 24.52
CA LEU A 87 -25.37 23.16 25.45
C LEU A 87 -25.33 21.63 25.54
N PRO A 88 -25.37 21.04 26.75
CA PRO A 88 -25.48 19.59 26.90
C PRO A 88 -26.80 19.03 26.35
N PRO A 89 -26.91 17.72 26.08
CA PRO A 89 -28.09 17.11 25.44
C PRO A 89 -29.40 17.38 26.20
N ASP A 90 -29.38 17.26 27.53
CA ASP A 90 -30.54 17.53 28.38
C ASP A 90 -30.97 19.00 28.29
N ALA A 91 -29.99 19.90 28.22
CA ALA A 91 -30.22 21.32 28.08
C ALA A 91 -30.83 21.67 26.72
N VAL A 92 -30.36 21.04 25.65
CA VAL A 92 -30.95 21.21 24.31
C VAL A 92 -32.40 20.74 24.29
N SER A 93 -32.72 19.63 24.95
CA SER A 93 -34.09 19.12 25.04
C SER A 93 -35.04 20.13 25.70
N ILE A 94 -34.66 20.64 26.88
CA ILE A 94 -35.49 21.61 27.64
C ILE A 94 -35.61 22.94 26.89
N MET A 95 -34.51 23.46 26.33
CA MET A 95 -34.52 24.74 25.61
C MET A 95 -35.31 24.66 24.31
N LEU A 96 -35.22 23.54 23.60
CA LEU A 96 -35.99 23.31 22.38
C LEU A 96 -37.48 23.18 22.69
N GLU A 97 -37.85 22.44 23.73
CA GLU A 97 -39.24 22.34 24.17
C GLU A 97 -39.79 23.70 24.61
N PHE A 98 -39.02 24.49 25.37
CA PHE A 98 -39.39 25.86 25.76
C PHE A 98 -39.59 26.77 24.55
N ALA A 99 -38.69 26.72 23.56
CA ALA A 99 -38.80 27.53 22.36
C ALA A 99 -40.01 27.15 21.50
N MET A 100 -40.27 25.84 21.34
CA MET A 100 -41.33 25.32 20.49
C MET A 100 -42.72 25.39 21.13
N SER A 101 -42.82 25.32 22.46
CA SER A 101 -44.10 25.42 23.18
C SER A 101 -44.67 26.83 23.29
N LEU A 102 -43.97 27.87 22.78
CA LEU A 102 -44.41 29.27 22.77
C LEU A 102 -44.92 29.80 24.13
N ARG A 103 -44.31 29.33 25.23
CA ARG A 103 -44.71 29.75 26.59
C ARG A 103 -44.50 31.25 26.85
N CYS A 104 -43.64 31.90 26.04
CA CYS A 104 -43.32 33.33 26.07
C CYS A 104 -43.54 33.97 24.66
N ARG A 105 -43.36 35.29 24.54
CA ARG A 105 -43.46 36.00 23.25
C ARG A 105 -42.52 35.39 22.19
N SER A 106 -42.95 35.39 20.93
CA SER A 106 -42.22 34.83 19.78
C SER A 106 -40.81 35.42 19.57
N SER A 107 -40.55 36.64 20.07
CA SER A 107 -39.21 37.26 20.05
C SER A 107 -38.19 36.52 20.95
N ILE A 108 -38.62 36.06 22.13
CA ILE A 108 -37.75 35.31 23.05
C ILE A 108 -37.51 33.91 22.51
N SER A 109 -38.57 33.21 22.10
CA SER A 109 -38.44 31.85 21.58
C SER A 109 -37.58 31.82 20.29
N SER A 110 -37.63 32.86 19.45
CA SER A 110 -36.76 32.95 18.27
C SER A 110 -35.32 33.29 18.62
N ARG A 111 -35.07 34.05 19.70
CA ARG A 111 -33.73 34.26 20.27
C ARG A 111 -33.15 32.93 20.75
N VAL A 112 -33.93 32.13 21.49
CA VAL A 112 -33.51 30.80 21.98
C VAL A 112 -33.08 29.89 20.82
N LEU A 113 -33.90 29.76 19.76
CA LEU A 113 -33.53 28.95 18.60
C LEU A 113 -32.25 29.44 17.89
N ARG A 114 -31.94 30.74 17.94
CA ARG A 114 -30.72 31.30 17.33
C ARG A 114 -29.45 30.92 18.08
N PHE A 115 -29.47 30.85 19.40
CA PHE A 115 -28.29 30.46 20.18
C PHE A 115 -28.26 28.98 20.58
N LEU A 116 -29.26 28.18 20.19
CA LEU A 116 -29.33 26.75 20.50
C LEU A 116 -28.23 25.96 19.76
N ILE A 117 -27.03 25.90 20.35
CA ILE A 117 -25.86 25.22 19.80
C ILE A 117 -25.53 24.01 20.69
N PRO A 118 -25.66 22.78 20.19
CA PRO A 118 -25.32 21.57 20.96
C PRO A 118 -23.81 21.44 21.18
N ALA A 119 -23.41 20.98 22.36
CA ALA A 119 -22.01 20.65 22.68
C ALA A 119 -21.60 19.28 22.15
N SER A 120 -22.50 18.29 22.21
CA SER A 120 -22.25 16.91 21.81
C SER A 120 -23.34 16.37 20.87
N VAL A 121 -24.41 15.81 21.42
CA VAL A 121 -25.47 15.12 20.68
C VAL A 121 -26.82 15.79 20.94
N VAL A 122 -27.69 15.81 19.93
CA VAL A 122 -29.09 16.25 20.04
C VAL A 122 -29.98 15.01 20.18
N PRO A 123 -30.69 14.84 21.32
CA PRO A 123 -31.60 13.71 21.50
C PRO A 123 -32.74 13.70 20.46
N GLN A 124 -32.99 12.57 19.79
CA GLN A 124 -34.08 12.46 18.80
C GLN A 124 -35.46 12.83 19.38
N GLU A 125 -35.73 12.46 20.64
CA GLU A 125 -36.98 12.77 21.33
C GLU A 125 -37.27 14.26 21.38
N ALA A 126 -36.24 15.09 21.55
CA ALA A 126 -36.40 16.54 21.58
C ALA A 126 -36.88 17.08 20.22
N VAL A 127 -36.34 16.53 19.13
CA VAL A 127 -36.71 16.92 17.76
C VAL A 127 -38.12 16.42 17.42
N VAL A 128 -38.47 15.19 17.82
CA VAL A 128 -39.82 14.63 17.66
C VAL A 128 -40.86 15.47 18.42
N ARG A 129 -40.57 15.84 19.68
CA ARG A 129 -41.43 16.79 20.43
C ARG A 129 -41.53 18.14 19.71
N GLY A 130 -40.44 18.65 19.15
CA GLY A 130 -40.44 19.86 18.31
C GLY A 130 -41.40 19.75 17.12
N PHE A 131 -41.40 18.61 16.41
CA PHE A 131 -42.37 18.33 15.35
C PHE A 131 -43.80 18.21 15.87
N SER A 132 -44.01 17.64 17.06
CA SER A 132 -45.36 17.59 17.65
C SER A 132 -45.93 18.99 17.92
N TRP A 133 -45.10 19.94 18.38
CA TRP A 133 -45.49 21.33 18.54
C TRP A 133 -45.74 22.02 17.20
N LEU A 134 -44.96 21.72 16.17
CA LEU A 134 -45.19 22.21 14.80
C LEU A 134 -46.57 21.80 14.27
N CYS A 135 -47.03 20.59 14.59
CA CYS A 135 -48.38 20.10 14.23
C CYS A 135 -49.52 20.88 14.89
N THR A 136 -49.28 21.60 16.00
CA THR A 136 -50.34 22.36 16.69
C THR A 136 -50.75 23.66 15.97
N GLN A 137 -50.03 24.06 14.91
CA GLN A 137 -50.27 25.26 14.07
C GLN A 137 -50.39 26.61 14.81
N LYS A 138 -50.08 26.68 16.11
CA LYS A 138 -50.09 27.92 16.90
C LYS A 138 -48.87 28.82 16.64
N MET A 139 -47.90 28.36 15.85
CA MET A 139 -46.61 29.02 15.68
C MET A 139 -46.55 29.96 14.46
N PRO A 140 -45.94 31.15 14.59
CA PRO A 140 -45.68 32.00 13.43
C PRO A 140 -44.80 31.30 12.39
N GLN A 141 -45.11 31.48 11.11
CA GLN A 141 -44.42 30.85 9.98
C GLN A 141 -42.90 31.11 9.97
N SER A 142 -42.47 32.31 10.38
CA SER A 142 -41.04 32.68 10.52
C SER A 142 -40.30 31.80 11.53
N MET A 143 -40.98 31.37 12.59
CA MET A 143 -40.43 30.50 13.63
C MET A 143 -40.41 29.04 13.19
N GLN A 144 -41.44 28.58 12.46
CA GLN A 144 -41.46 27.26 11.86
C GLN A 144 -40.27 27.06 10.89
N ILE A 145 -40.01 28.07 10.04
CA ILE A 145 -38.86 28.08 9.14
C ILE A 145 -37.55 28.07 9.94
N LEU A 146 -37.45 28.87 11.01
CA LEU A 146 -36.24 28.93 11.84
C LEU A 146 -35.93 27.58 12.50
N PHE A 147 -36.95 26.90 13.01
CA PHE A 147 -36.82 25.54 13.57
C PHE A 147 -36.36 24.54 12.50
N LEU A 148 -36.99 24.52 11.32
CA LEU A 148 -36.59 23.59 10.25
C LEU A 148 -35.15 23.85 9.77
N ARG A 149 -34.72 25.11 9.68
CA ARG A 149 -33.33 25.46 9.37
C ARG A 149 -32.37 24.97 10.45
N TRP A 150 -32.76 25.08 11.72
CA TRP A 150 -31.98 24.58 12.83
C TRP A 150 -31.85 23.05 12.75
N VAL A 151 -32.95 22.32 12.57
CA VAL A 151 -32.95 20.84 12.42
C VAL A 151 -32.06 20.41 11.26
N LEU A 152 -32.17 21.05 10.10
CA LEU A 152 -31.32 20.76 8.93
C LEU A 152 -29.84 21.06 9.17
N THR A 153 -29.52 22.03 10.02
CA THR A 153 -28.12 22.37 10.34
C THR A 153 -27.53 21.43 11.38
N MET A 154 -28.35 20.97 12.33
CA MET A 154 -27.95 20.06 13.40
C MET A 154 -28.18 18.58 13.05
N PHE A 155 -28.61 18.27 11.82
CA PHE A 155 -29.06 16.93 11.41
C PHE A 155 -28.02 15.83 11.67
N ASP A 156 -26.74 16.14 11.45
CA ASP A 156 -25.63 15.20 11.67
C ASP A 156 -25.40 14.92 13.17
N MET A 157 -25.81 15.83 14.05
CA MET A 157 -25.66 15.71 15.51
C MET A 157 -26.89 15.09 16.19
N ILE A 158 -27.95 14.75 15.44
CA ILE A 158 -29.14 14.07 15.98
C ILE A 158 -28.84 12.59 16.20
N ASP A 159 -28.99 12.14 17.45
CA ASP A 159 -28.90 10.74 17.87
C ASP A 159 -29.95 9.88 17.17
N CYS A 160 -29.69 8.59 16.96
CA CYS A 160 -30.59 7.55 16.42
C CYS A 160 -31.81 8.10 15.65
N LYS A 161 -31.80 8.13 14.31
CA LYS A 161 -32.85 8.83 13.53
C LYS A 161 -34.17 8.04 13.36
N ASP A 162 -34.37 6.99 14.14
CA ASP A 162 -35.45 6.02 13.91
C ASP A 162 -36.83 6.54 14.30
N ASN A 163 -36.98 7.27 15.40
CA ASN A 163 -38.27 7.87 15.77
C ASN A 163 -38.61 9.03 14.83
N LEU A 164 -37.58 9.72 14.30
CA LEU A 164 -37.75 10.74 13.28
C LEU A 164 -38.21 10.14 11.93
N ARG A 165 -37.70 8.95 11.57
CA ARG A 165 -38.18 8.15 10.43
C ARG A 165 -39.60 7.61 10.66
N ALA A 166 -39.95 7.22 11.88
CA ALA A 166 -41.31 6.76 12.21
C ALA A 166 -42.36 7.85 11.96
N ILE A 167 -42.04 9.12 12.23
CA ILE A 167 -42.93 10.27 11.97
C ILE A 167 -42.83 10.81 10.54
N TYR A 168 -42.15 10.12 9.60
CA TYR A 168 -41.99 10.55 8.21
C TYR A 168 -43.32 10.91 7.53
N GLY A 169 -44.39 10.18 7.84
CA GLY A 169 -45.73 10.48 7.34
C GLY A 169 -46.25 11.87 7.76
N PHE A 170 -45.99 12.27 9.01
CA PHE A 170 -46.37 13.59 9.53
C PHE A 170 -45.48 14.69 8.96
N ILE A 171 -44.17 14.45 8.80
CA ILE A 171 -43.28 15.42 8.14
C ILE A 171 -43.73 15.64 6.69
N PHE A 172 -44.15 14.57 6.00
CA PHE A 172 -44.63 14.63 4.62
C PHE A 172 -45.91 15.47 4.45
N SER A 173 -46.77 15.59 5.47
CA SER A 173 -47.97 16.44 5.34
C SER A 173 -47.64 17.93 5.19
N PHE A 174 -46.48 18.38 5.70
CA PHE A 174 -46.05 19.77 5.58
C PHE A 174 -45.51 20.16 4.20
N VAL A 175 -45.36 19.21 3.26
CA VAL A 175 -44.93 19.49 1.88
C VAL A 175 -45.94 20.37 1.13
N ILE A 176 -47.21 20.38 1.58
CA ILE A 176 -48.29 21.18 0.99
C ILE A 176 -48.08 22.69 1.20
N ASP A 177 -47.42 23.09 2.29
CA ASP A 177 -47.17 24.50 2.59
C ASP A 177 -46.00 25.02 1.75
N GLU A 178 -46.29 25.93 0.83
CA GLU A 178 -45.32 26.53 -0.12
C GLU A 178 -44.08 27.11 0.57
N SER A 179 -44.24 27.68 1.76
CA SER A 179 -43.15 28.34 2.48
C SER A 179 -42.20 27.36 3.18
N LEU A 180 -42.74 26.24 3.67
CA LEU A 180 -42.01 25.21 4.38
C LEU A 180 -41.46 24.16 3.41
N CYS A 181 -42.09 24.02 2.24
CA CYS A 181 -41.80 23.01 1.23
C CYS A 181 -40.31 22.85 0.92
N PRO A 182 -39.50 23.92 0.73
CA PRO A 182 -38.07 23.77 0.45
C PRO A 182 -37.29 23.09 1.59
N PHE A 183 -37.64 23.39 2.84
CA PHE A 183 -36.97 22.86 4.03
C PHE A 183 -37.46 21.44 4.34
N ILE A 184 -38.76 21.20 4.22
CA ILE A 184 -39.37 19.89 4.43
C ILE A 184 -38.89 18.91 3.36
N CYS A 185 -38.83 19.30 2.08
CA CYS A 185 -38.30 18.44 1.03
C CYS A 185 -36.82 18.07 1.26
N HIS A 186 -36.02 19.02 1.79
CA HIS A 186 -34.63 18.73 2.16
C HIS A 186 -34.55 17.75 3.34
N LEU A 187 -35.39 17.94 4.36
CA LEU A 187 -35.41 17.03 5.50
C LEU A 187 -35.89 15.63 5.10
N LEU A 188 -36.94 15.55 4.28
CA LEU A 188 -37.44 14.28 3.75
C LEU A 188 -36.38 13.60 2.89
N TYR A 189 -35.64 14.36 2.07
CA TYR A 189 -34.52 13.83 1.29
C TYR A 189 -33.48 13.13 2.20
N LEU A 190 -33.15 13.73 3.34
CA LEU A 190 -32.21 13.14 4.31
C LEU A 190 -32.80 11.95 5.11
N LEU A 191 -34.12 11.85 5.24
CA LEU A 191 -34.82 10.80 6.00
C LEU A 191 -35.37 9.67 5.13
N THR A 192 -35.33 9.77 3.81
CA THR A 192 -35.97 8.81 2.90
C THR A 192 -35.17 7.51 2.85
N ILE A 193 -35.81 6.41 3.22
CA ILE A 193 -35.37 5.04 2.93
C ILE A 193 -36.32 4.39 1.92
N LYS A 194 -35.93 3.27 1.33
CA LYS A 194 -36.75 2.54 0.33
C LYS A 194 -38.18 2.27 0.82
N GLY A 195 -38.36 1.93 2.10
CA GLY A 195 -39.67 1.70 2.72
C GLY A 195 -40.62 2.91 2.72
N HIS A 196 -40.10 4.13 2.64
CA HIS A 196 -40.90 5.37 2.65
C HIS A 196 -41.47 5.72 1.27
N VAL A 197 -40.91 5.17 0.20
CA VAL A 197 -41.34 5.40 -1.19
C VAL A 197 -42.59 4.56 -1.46
N LYS A 198 -43.77 5.20 -1.33
CA LYS A 198 -45.08 4.56 -1.53
C LYS A 198 -45.85 5.24 -2.67
N PRO A 199 -46.72 4.52 -3.41
CA PRO A 199 -47.39 5.07 -4.60
C PRO A 199 -48.19 6.34 -4.33
N PHE A 200 -48.87 6.42 -3.18
CA PHE A 200 -49.66 7.59 -2.80
C PHE A 200 -48.78 8.84 -2.53
N ARG A 201 -47.56 8.67 -2.01
CA ARG A 201 -46.62 9.78 -1.79
C ARG A 201 -46.05 10.30 -3.10
N VAL A 202 -45.72 9.39 -4.04
CA VAL A 202 -45.28 9.75 -5.40
C VAL A 202 -46.38 10.56 -6.09
N ARG A 203 -47.62 10.05 -6.11
CA ARG A 203 -48.77 10.75 -6.71
C ARG A 203 -48.95 12.14 -6.10
N LYS A 204 -48.86 12.27 -4.78
CA LYS A 204 -48.99 13.55 -4.09
C LYS A 204 -47.84 14.52 -4.40
N LEU A 205 -46.60 14.05 -4.54
CA LEU A 205 -45.48 14.90 -4.98
C LEU A 205 -45.64 15.38 -6.42
N LEU A 206 -46.15 14.52 -7.32
CA LEU A 206 -46.46 14.89 -8.70
C LEU A 206 -47.60 15.91 -8.79
N ASP A 207 -48.63 15.77 -7.97
CA ASP A 207 -49.73 16.75 -7.87
C ASP A 207 -49.22 18.11 -7.39
N ILE A 208 -48.39 18.13 -6.35
CA ILE A 208 -47.74 19.35 -5.84
C ILE A 208 -46.82 19.98 -6.91
N GLN A 209 -46.09 19.17 -7.67
CA GLN A 209 -45.29 19.63 -8.81
C GLN A 209 -46.17 20.23 -9.92
N GLY A 210 -47.34 19.65 -10.19
CA GLY A 210 -48.32 20.20 -11.14
C GLY A 210 -48.82 21.59 -10.74
N ARG A 211 -48.99 21.83 -9.43
CA ARG A 211 -49.43 23.12 -8.88
C ARG A 211 -48.32 24.17 -8.77
N MET A 212 -47.13 23.78 -8.31
CA MET A 212 -46.03 24.71 -7.98
C MET A 212 -44.94 24.81 -9.08
N GLY A 213 -45.06 24.00 -10.14
CA GLY A 213 -44.06 23.88 -11.20
C GLY A 213 -42.85 23.02 -10.83
N LYS A 214 -41.87 22.95 -11.75
CA LYS A 214 -40.64 22.13 -11.61
C LYS A 214 -39.63 22.77 -10.64
N GLN A 215 -40.00 22.86 -9.37
CA GLN A 215 -39.14 23.42 -8.32
C GLN A 215 -37.95 22.49 -8.01
N PRO A 216 -36.75 23.03 -7.75
CA PRO A 216 -35.53 22.23 -7.63
C PRO A 216 -35.54 21.27 -6.44
N TYR A 217 -36.15 21.67 -5.31
CA TYR A 217 -36.24 20.86 -4.09
C TYR A 217 -37.20 19.66 -4.25
N LEU A 218 -38.31 19.82 -4.97
CA LEU A 218 -39.24 18.73 -5.29
C LEU A 218 -38.64 17.75 -6.30
N MET A 219 -37.95 18.28 -7.31
CA MET A 219 -37.23 17.47 -8.30
C MET A 219 -36.15 16.59 -7.65
N GLN A 220 -35.48 17.08 -6.61
CA GLN A 220 -34.47 16.28 -5.87
C GLN A 220 -35.09 15.14 -5.07
N LEU A 221 -36.23 15.37 -4.43
CA LEU A 221 -36.94 14.32 -3.70
C LEU A 221 -37.53 13.27 -4.67
N LEU A 222 -38.08 13.71 -5.80
CA LEU A 222 -38.58 12.81 -6.85
C LEU A 222 -37.45 12.00 -7.53
N ALA A 223 -36.28 12.62 -7.75
CA ALA A 223 -35.09 11.91 -8.22
C ALA A 223 -34.68 10.81 -7.25
N LEU A 224 -34.65 11.11 -5.94
CA LEU A 224 -34.32 10.13 -4.91
C LEU A 224 -35.33 8.99 -4.88
N TYR A 225 -36.63 9.29 -4.98
CA TYR A 225 -37.68 8.26 -5.06
C TYR A 225 -37.53 7.38 -6.30
N LYS A 226 -37.13 7.95 -7.44
CA LYS A 226 -36.85 7.20 -8.68
C LYS A 226 -35.65 6.27 -8.54
N VAL A 227 -34.59 6.69 -7.83
CA VAL A 227 -33.44 5.83 -7.54
C VAL A 227 -33.85 4.63 -6.68
N PHE A 228 -34.71 4.83 -5.67
CA PHE A 228 -35.15 3.75 -4.80
C PHE A 228 -36.19 2.81 -5.43
N CYS A 229 -37.09 3.34 -6.27
CA CYS A 229 -38.15 2.58 -6.96
C CYS A 229 -38.35 3.12 -8.40
N PRO A 230 -37.54 2.68 -9.38
CA PRO A 230 -37.56 3.22 -10.75
C PRO A 230 -38.90 2.96 -11.47
N GLU A 231 -39.54 1.83 -11.18
CA GLU A 231 -40.86 1.42 -11.70
C GLU A 231 -41.99 2.44 -11.40
N MET A 232 -41.84 3.24 -10.34
CA MET A 232 -42.91 4.08 -9.81
C MET A 232 -42.86 5.54 -10.29
N VAL A 233 -41.75 5.98 -10.89
CA VAL A 233 -41.52 7.38 -11.26
C VAL A 233 -41.10 7.47 -12.74
N THR A 234 -42.09 7.57 -13.63
CA THR A 234 -41.93 7.66 -15.10
C THR A 234 -41.47 9.04 -15.61
N LEU A 235 -40.91 9.89 -14.73
CA LEU A 235 -40.41 11.21 -15.11
C LEU A 235 -39.07 11.11 -15.86
N THR A 236 -38.97 11.77 -17.01
CA THR A 236 -37.72 12.13 -17.67
C THR A 236 -37.03 13.24 -16.88
N MET A 237 -35.99 12.87 -16.13
CA MET A 237 -35.23 13.81 -15.30
C MET A 237 -34.08 14.42 -16.12
N PRO A 238 -33.80 15.74 -16.00
CA PRO A 238 -32.66 16.35 -16.67
C PRO A 238 -31.34 15.70 -16.21
N SER A 239 -30.47 15.34 -17.16
CA SER A 239 -29.19 14.63 -16.92
C SER A 239 -28.21 15.39 -15.99
N ARG A 240 -28.43 16.69 -15.75
CA ARG A 240 -27.67 17.50 -14.78
C ARG A 240 -28.58 18.39 -13.94
N MET A 241 -28.91 17.96 -12.72
CA MET A 241 -29.47 18.87 -11.71
C MET A 241 -28.34 19.63 -10.98
N ARG A 242 -28.46 20.97 -10.89
CA ARG A 242 -27.67 21.78 -9.95
C ARG A 242 -28.10 21.41 -8.52
N ALA A 243 -27.22 21.55 -7.52
CA ALA A 243 -27.56 21.31 -6.12
C ALA A 243 -28.82 22.14 -5.75
N GLY A 244 -29.96 21.47 -5.63
CA GLY A 244 -31.28 22.09 -5.50
C GLY A 244 -31.62 22.57 -4.09
N PHE A 245 -30.93 22.05 -3.06
CA PHE A 245 -31.06 22.52 -1.70
C PHE A 245 -30.02 23.61 -1.41
N LYS A 246 -30.50 24.82 -1.09
CA LYS A 246 -29.62 25.91 -0.63
C LYS A 246 -29.03 25.55 0.75
N ASN A 247 -27.80 26.00 1.04
CA ASN A 247 -27.24 25.90 2.39
C ASN A 247 -27.89 26.97 3.28
N HIS A 248 -28.83 26.58 4.14
CA HIS A 248 -29.75 27.53 4.80
C HIS A 248 -29.21 28.23 6.06
N SER A 249 -27.96 27.97 6.48
CA SER A 249 -27.32 28.75 7.55
C SER A 249 -25.79 28.60 7.55
N THR A 250 -25.10 29.73 7.38
CA THR A 250 -23.65 29.86 7.57
C THR A 250 -23.28 30.15 9.02
N THR A 251 -24.20 30.75 9.81
CA THR A 251 -23.91 31.26 11.16
C THR A 251 -23.80 30.14 12.21
N TRP A 252 -24.73 29.18 12.25
CA TRP A 252 -24.62 28.01 13.14
C TRP A 252 -23.44 27.12 12.76
N LYS A 253 -23.18 26.94 11.45
CA LYS A 253 -22.02 26.18 10.97
C LYS A 253 -20.70 26.85 11.39
N ALA A 254 -20.60 28.17 11.29
CA ALA A 254 -19.43 28.93 11.76
C ALA A 254 -19.26 28.83 13.29
N ALA A 255 -20.36 28.93 14.06
CA ALA A 255 -20.33 28.79 15.51
C ALA A 255 -19.92 27.38 15.96
N LEU A 256 -20.47 26.33 15.35
CA LEU A 256 -20.06 24.93 15.59
C LEU A 256 -18.59 24.71 15.24
N ALA A 257 -18.10 25.27 14.11
CA ALA A 257 -16.70 25.16 13.73
C ALA A 257 -15.76 25.91 14.69
N ALA A 258 -16.19 27.03 15.28
CA ALA A 258 -15.44 27.74 16.31
C ALA A 258 -15.42 26.97 17.64
N LEU A 259 -16.54 26.33 17.99
CA LEU A 259 -16.69 25.54 19.22
C LEU A 259 -15.87 24.25 19.16
N LYS A 260 -15.89 23.52 18.04
CA LYS A 260 -15.04 22.35 17.81
C LYS A 260 -13.54 22.69 17.93
N ARG A 261 -13.09 23.79 17.33
CA ARG A 261 -11.70 24.27 17.44
C ARG A 261 -11.30 24.61 18.88
N ARG A 262 -12.22 25.13 19.68
CA ARG A 262 -11.97 25.50 21.08
C ARG A 262 -11.96 24.28 22.02
N ASN A 263 -12.80 23.29 21.76
CA ASN A 263 -12.88 22.08 22.58
C ASN A 263 -11.77 21.08 22.25
N ALA A 264 -11.29 21.03 21.01
CA ALA A 264 -10.13 20.22 20.61
C ALA A 264 -8.82 20.58 21.37
N GLY A 265 -8.71 21.80 21.91
CA GLY A 265 -7.57 22.19 22.74
C GLY A 265 -7.61 21.70 24.20
N LYS A 266 -8.68 21.00 24.62
CA LYS A 266 -8.89 20.53 26.01
C LYS A 266 -8.95 19.01 26.14
N GLU A 267 -9.05 18.27 25.06
CA GLU A 267 -8.98 16.80 25.07
C GLU A 267 -7.50 16.40 24.89
N ALA A 268 -6.99 15.56 25.81
CA ALA A 268 -5.67 14.96 25.70
C ALA A 268 -5.59 14.08 24.43
N PRO A 269 -4.41 13.87 23.84
CA PRO A 269 -4.29 13.03 22.66
C PRO A 269 -4.52 11.57 23.05
N SER A 270 -5.78 11.12 23.05
CA SER A 270 -6.09 9.73 22.80
C SER A 270 -5.58 9.39 21.42
N MET A 271 -4.99 8.21 21.26
CA MET A 271 -4.45 7.70 20.01
C MET A 271 -5.57 7.64 18.96
N GLU A 272 -5.78 8.74 18.24
CA GLU A 272 -6.79 8.85 17.19
C GLU A 272 -6.40 7.89 16.06
N LEU A 273 -7.32 6.99 15.70
CA LEU A 273 -7.21 6.31 14.42
C LEU A 273 -7.36 7.36 13.32
N THR A 274 -6.24 7.78 12.74
CA THR A 274 -6.25 8.62 11.54
C THR A 274 -6.70 7.77 10.34
N LEU A 275 -7.99 7.49 10.25
CA LEU A 275 -8.64 7.18 8.99
C LEU A 275 -8.42 8.41 8.12
N GLY A 276 -7.61 8.29 7.06
CA GLY A 276 -7.20 9.38 6.18
C GLY A 276 -8.38 10.01 5.42
N VAL A 277 -9.31 10.66 6.12
CA VAL A 277 -10.45 11.38 5.56
C VAL A 277 -9.93 12.69 4.99
N ARG A 278 -9.30 12.60 3.82
CA ARG A 278 -9.06 13.78 2.99
C ARG A 278 -10.44 14.23 2.48
N LYS A 279 -10.94 15.34 3.01
CA LYS A 279 -12.16 15.99 2.51
C LYS A 279 -11.90 16.44 1.07
N SER A 280 -12.18 15.59 0.09
CA SER A 280 -12.24 16.02 -1.31
C SER A 280 -13.44 16.95 -1.43
N ASN A 281 -13.18 18.21 -1.77
CA ASN A 281 -14.23 19.13 -2.13
C ASN A 281 -14.91 18.55 -3.37
N SER A 282 -16.21 18.25 -3.27
CA SER A 282 -17.01 17.64 -4.33
C SER A 282 -17.04 18.50 -5.60
N ARG A 283 -15.98 18.43 -6.41
CA ARG A 283 -16.00 18.84 -7.80
C ARG A 283 -16.50 17.62 -8.57
N LYS A 284 -17.53 17.87 -9.39
CA LYS A 284 -18.15 16.85 -10.22
C LYS A 284 -17.05 16.14 -11.02
N ARG A 285 -17.01 14.80 -10.96
CA ARG A 285 -16.20 13.98 -11.88
C ARG A 285 -16.41 14.51 -13.29
N LYS A 286 -15.33 15.03 -13.90
CA LYS A 286 -15.24 15.08 -15.36
C LYS A 286 -15.08 13.63 -15.83
N PHE A 287 -15.55 13.34 -17.04
CA PHE A 287 -15.16 12.12 -17.73
C PHE A 287 -13.62 12.11 -17.80
N HIS A 288 -12.97 10.99 -17.48
CA HIS A 288 -11.50 10.84 -17.39
C HIS A 288 -10.84 11.56 -16.18
N HIS A 289 -11.17 11.14 -14.94
CA HIS A 289 -10.64 11.74 -13.70
C HIS A 289 -10.39 10.67 -12.64
N LEU A 290 -9.12 10.33 -12.40
CA LEU A 290 -8.62 9.27 -11.51
C LEU A 290 -8.62 9.64 -10.01
N GLU A 291 -9.63 10.35 -9.53
CA GLU A 291 -9.78 10.55 -8.08
C GLU A 291 -10.37 9.30 -7.42
N VAL A 292 -9.54 8.67 -6.58
CA VAL A 292 -9.97 7.65 -5.63
C VAL A 292 -11.06 8.25 -4.75
N PRO A 293 -12.25 7.63 -4.69
CA PRO A 293 -13.32 8.14 -3.86
C PRO A 293 -12.86 8.24 -2.40
N ALA A 294 -13.19 9.34 -1.72
CA ALA A 294 -12.97 9.40 -0.30
C ALA A 294 -13.77 8.30 0.40
N LEU A 295 -13.25 7.77 1.51
CA LEU A 295 -14.00 6.90 2.42
C LEU A 295 -15.21 7.69 2.95
N THR A 296 -16.33 7.59 2.25
CA THR A 296 -17.63 8.14 2.67
C THR A 296 -18.49 7.02 3.26
N PRO A 297 -19.36 7.32 4.25
CA PRO A 297 -20.29 6.33 4.76
C PRO A 297 -21.11 5.82 3.60
N ALA A 298 -21.20 4.50 3.46
CA ALA A 298 -22.08 3.89 2.48
C ALA A 298 -23.47 4.48 2.71
N MET A 299 -24.08 5.01 1.65
CA MET A 299 -25.48 5.39 1.72
C MET A 299 -26.26 4.11 1.99
N GLU A 300 -26.67 3.95 3.26
CA GLU A 300 -27.28 2.79 3.90
C GLU A 300 -27.94 1.81 2.91
N SER A 301 -27.30 0.68 2.62
CA SER A 301 -27.96 -0.46 1.98
C SER A 301 -28.89 -1.13 2.99
N SER A 302 -30.04 -0.51 3.23
CA SER A 302 -31.06 -0.98 4.17
C SER A 302 -31.96 -2.03 3.53
N GLY A 303 -31.50 -3.28 3.57
CA GLY A 303 -32.37 -4.47 3.48
C GLY A 303 -32.90 -4.82 4.88
N PRO A 304 -34.17 -5.20 5.04
CA PRO A 304 -34.78 -5.44 6.36
C PRO A 304 -34.23 -6.65 7.14
N ASN A 305 -33.27 -7.40 6.58
CA ASN A 305 -32.63 -8.56 7.21
C ASN A 305 -31.09 -8.49 7.31
N ALA A 306 -30.46 -7.33 7.04
CA ALA A 306 -29.02 -7.19 7.24
C ALA A 306 -28.73 -6.90 8.73
N ARG A 307 -27.91 -7.72 9.37
CA ARG A 307 -27.41 -7.51 10.73
C ARG A 307 -26.80 -6.11 10.81
N ARG A 308 -27.15 -5.34 11.85
CA ARG A 308 -26.70 -3.95 12.08
C ARG A 308 -25.19 -3.83 11.85
N GLY A 309 -24.78 -3.28 10.72
CA GLY A 309 -23.38 -3.05 10.45
C GLY A 309 -22.93 -1.63 10.82
N VAL A 310 -21.69 -1.50 11.30
CA VAL A 310 -21.04 -0.23 11.62
C VAL A 310 -20.11 0.15 10.47
N CYS A 311 -20.17 1.39 10.00
CA CYS A 311 -19.26 1.83 8.94
C CYS A 311 -17.85 2.03 9.49
N LEU A 312 -16.81 1.64 8.74
CA LEU A 312 -15.39 1.85 9.11
C LEU A 312 -15.05 3.30 9.52
N GLN A 313 -15.75 4.31 8.98
CA GLN A 313 -15.48 5.71 9.34
C GLN A 313 -16.13 6.17 10.66
N GLN A 314 -17.07 5.38 11.22
CA GLN A 314 -17.71 5.69 12.49
C GLN A 314 -16.88 5.24 13.69
N LEU A 315 -15.84 4.45 13.45
CA LEU A 315 -14.94 3.94 14.48
C LEU A 315 -13.85 4.97 14.76
N SER A 316 -13.85 5.51 15.97
CA SER A 316 -12.91 6.56 16.41
C SER A 316 -11.78 6.02 17.29
N SER A 317 -11.98 4.85 17.88
CA SER A 317 -11.06 4.19 18.80
C SER A 317 -10.78 2.73 18.40
N PHE A 318 -9.59 2.23 18.73
CA PHE A 318 -9.20 0.84 18.49
C PHE A 318 -10.08 -0.13 19.28
N ASN A 319 -10.53 0.26 20.48
CA ASN A 319 -11.46 -0.55 21.26
C ASN A 319 -12.82 -0.67 20.56
N GLU A 320 -13.32 0.41 19.96
CA GLU A 320 -14.55 0.39 19.16
C GLU A 320 -14.42 -0.50 17.92
N LEU A 321 -13.23 -0.53 17.29
CA LEU A 321 -12.94 -1.42 16.17
C LEU A 321 -12.98 -2.89 16.58
N LEU A 322 -12.38 -3.24 17.72
CA LEU A 322 -12.40 -4.62 18.23
C LEU A 322 -13.80 -5.07 18.60
N ASP A 323 -14.57 -4.22 19.29
CA ASP A 323 -15.93 -4.55 19.73
C ASP A 323 -16.90 -4.72 18.55
N ASN A 324 -16.64 -4.06 17.42
CA ASN A 324 -17.48 -4.09 16.21
C ASN A 324 -16.85 -4.88 15.05
N LEU A 325 -15.78 -5.64 15.26
CA LEU A 325 -15.04 -6.31 14.17
C LEU A 325 -15.95 -7.18 13.27
N ASN A 326 -16.92 -7.86 13.88
CA ASN A 326 -17.86 -8.75 13.19
C ASN A 326 -19.04 -8.03 12.52
N SER A 327 -19.22 -6.73 12.78
CA SER A 327 -20.33 -5.92 12.27
C SER A 327 -19.85 -4.83 11.31
N ILE A 328 -18.58 -4.76 10.94
CA ILE A 328 -18.11 -3.70 10.07
C ILE A 328 -18.60 -3.89 8.62
N GLU A 329 -19.36 -2.92 8.12
CA GLU A 329 -19.83 -2.87 6.73
C GLU A 329 -18.79 -2.21 5.82
N LEU A 330 -18.41 -2.92 4.76
CA LEU A 330 -17.50 -2.41 3.74
C LEU A 330 -18.20 -1.38 2.83
N PRO A 331 -17.48 -0.32 2.39
CA PRO A 331 -18.06 0.75 1.59
C PRO A 331 -18.52 0.25 0.21
N ALA A 332 -19.65 0.77 -0.29
CA ALA A 332 -20.12 0.47 -1.65
C ALA A 332 -19.12 0.92 -2.74
N GLN A 333 -18.36 2.00 -2.47
CA GLN A 333 -17.29 2.48 -3.35
C GLN A 333 -15.95 1.87 -2.92
N MET A 334 -15.70 0.63 -3.36
CA MET A 334 -14.54 -0.16 -2.93
C MET A 334 -13.19 0.53 -3.18
N GLY A 335 -13.06 1.34 -4.23
CA GLY A 335 -11.82 2.10 -4.49
C GLY A 335 -11.36 2.98 -3.33
N SER A 336 -12.28 3.44 -2.48
CA SER A 336 -11.95 4.25 -1.29
C SER A 336 -11.05 3.53 -0.28
N LEU A 337 -11.06 2.19 -0.27
CA LEU A 337 -10.21 1.38 0.62
C LEU A 337 -8.72 1.60 0.35
N LEU A 338 -8.33 1.85 -0.90
CA LEU A 338 -6.94 2.09 -1.31
C LEU A 338 -6.33 3.34 -0.62
N SER A 339 -7.16 4.23 -0.09
CA SER A 339 -6.71 5.45 0.58
C SER A 339 -6.41 5.29 2.08
N SER A 340 -6.68 4.12 2.67
CA SER A 340 -6.55 3.89 4.11
C SER A 340 -5.94 2.54 4.45
N ALA A 341 -4.75 2.55 5.05
CA ALA A 341 -4.06 1.36 5.53
C ALA A 341 -4.90 0.53 6.52
N LEU A 342 -5.69 1.18 7.41
CA LEU A 342 -6.57 0.48 8.33
C LEU A 342 -7.64 -0.33 7.58
N ALA A 343 -8.22 0.26 6.54
CA ALA A 343 -9.28 -0.38 5.79
C ALA A 343 -8.75 -1.57 4.98
N LEU A 344 -7.51 -1.47 4.49
CA LEU A 344 -6.78 -2.57 3.85
C LEU A 344 -6.44 -3.69 4.84
N HIS A 345 -5.96 -3.36 6.05
CA HIS A 345 -5.74 -4.35 7.11
C HIS A 345 -7.02 -5.10 7.49
N TYR A 346 -8.14 -4.37 7.63
CA TYR A 346 -9.43 -4.99 7.91
C TYR A 346 -9.87 -5.92 6.77
N LEU A 347 -9.69 -5.50 5.51
CA LEU A 347 -10.02 -6.33 4.35
C LEU A 347 -9.22 -7.64 4.34
N ASP A 348 -7.93 -7.58 4.66
CA ASP A 348 -7.07 -8.77 4.74
C ASP A 348 -7.42 -9.67 5.94
N CYS A 349 -7.83 -9.10 7.08
CA CYS A 349 -8.27 -9.88 8.24
C CYS A 349 -9.59 -10.63 8.01
N VAL A 350 -10.55 -10.01 7.29
CA VAL A 350 -11.90 -10.57 7.09
C VAL A 350 -11.93 -11.63 5.99
N GLN A 351 -11.04 -11.54 5.01
CA GLN A 351 -10.94 -12.48 3.88
C GLN A 351 -12.29 -12.68 3.15
N ASP A 352 -13.10 -11.63 3.02
CA ASP A 352 -14.35 -11.68 2.26
C ASP A 352 -14.06 -11.65 0.74
N GLU A 353 -14.15 -12.81 0.10
CA GLU A 353 -13.99 -12.97 -1.35
C GLU A 353 -14.86 -12.00 -2.17
N SER A 354 -16.08 -11.71 -1.70
CA SER A 354 -16.99 -10.79 -2.40
C SER A 354 -16.51 -9.35 -2.37
N ALA A 355 -15.77 -8.96 -1.33
CA ALA A 355 -15.16 -7.65 -1.23
C ALA A 355 -13.95 -7.53 -2.17
N PHE A 356 -13.07 -8.54 -2.18
CA PHE A 356 -11.94 -8.57 -3.12
C PHE A 356 -12.39 -8.55 -4.57
N LEU A 357 -13.45 -9.28 -4.94
CA LEU A 357 -14.02 -9.26 -6.28
C LEU A 357 -14.56 -7.87 -6.65
N ARG A 358 -15.29 -7.19 -5.74
CA ARG A 358 -15.81 -5.84 -5.99
C ARG A 358 -14.70 -4.80 -6.11
N LEU A 359 -13.63 -4.92 -5.31
CA LEU A 359 -12.46 -4.06 -5.41
C LEU A 359 -11.73 -4.28 -6.73
N ASN A 360 -11.47 -5.54 -7.11
CA ASN A 360 -10.85 -5.89 -8.38
C ASN A 360 -11.66 -5.41 -9.58
N PHE A 361 -12.98 -5.57 -9.56
CA PHE A 361 -13.84 -5.07 -10.63
C PHE A 361 -13.75 -3.55 -10.77
N TRP A 362 -13.80 -2.81 -9.66
CA TRP A 362 -13.66 -1.36 -9.65
C TRP A 362 -12.29 -0.92 -10.19
N LEU A 363 -11.21 -1.57 -9.72
CA LEU A 363 -9.84 -1.26 -10.11
C LEU A 363 -9.59 -1.53 -11.58
N GLY A 364 -10.06 -2.67 -12.09
CA GLY A 364 -9.98 -3.02 -13.52
C GLY A 364 -10.69 -1.98 -14.39
N HIS A 365 -11.92 -1.59 -14.02
CA HIS A 365 -12.64 -0.55 -14.74
C HIS A 365 -11.91 0.80 -14.71
N ALA A 366 -11.36 1.21 -13.56
CA ALA A 366 -10.63 2.47 -13.42
C ALA A 366 -9.35 2.51 -14.27
N LEU A 367 -8.57 1.42 -14.27
CA LEU A 367 -7.34 1.31 -15.06
C LEU A 367 -7.63 1.29 -16.56
N HIS A 368 -8.64 0.52 -16.99
CA HIS A 368 -9.00 0.40 -18.39
C HIS A 368 -9.52 1.71 -19.01
N GLU A 369 -10.44 2.40 -18.33
CA GLU A 369 -11.04 3.64 -18.85
C GLU A 369 -10.02 4.75 -19.08
N GLU A 370 -8.97 4.80 -18.26
CA GLU A 370 -8.06 5.93 -18.21
C GLU A 370 -6.82 5.70 -19.07
N PHE A 371 -6.29 4.47 -19.09
CA PHE A 371 -5.05 4.15 -19.80
C PHE A 371 -5.29 3.47 -21.16
N LEU A 372 -6.40 2.77 -21.37
CA LEU A 372 -6.70 2.09 -22.65
C LEU A 372 -7.77 2.81 -23.48
N PHE A 373 -8.73 3.49 -22.83
CA PHE A 373 -9.82 4.19 -23.51
C PHE A 373 -9.77 5.72 -23.36
N GLY A 374 -8.74 6.25 -22.70
CA GLY A 374 -8.55 7.69 -22.50
C GLY A 374 -8.20 8.43 -23.80
N PRO A 375 -8.62 9.70 -23.97
CA PRO A 375 -8.23 10.52 -25.11
C PRO A 375 -6.71 10.78 -25.11
N ALA A 376 -6.07 10.68 -26.28
CA ALA A 376 -4.62 10.85 -26.46
C ALA A 376 -4.10 12.24 -26.07
N ASP A 377 -4.98 13.24 -25.93
CA ASP A 377 -4.65 14.58 -25.46
C ASP A 377 -4.61 14.61 -23.93
N GLY A 378 -3.53 14.09 -23.36
CA GLY A 378 -3.26 14.14 -21.93
C GLY A 378 -2.97 15.57 -21.46
N SER A 379 -3.92 16.18 -20.74
CA SER A 379 -3.60 17.39 -19.98
C SER A 379 -2.52 17.06 -18.93
N PRO A 380 -1.59 17.99 -18.62
CA PRO A 380 -0.57 17.73 -17.59
C PRO A 380 -1.17 17.46 -16.20
N GLU A 381 -2.37 17.96 -15.94
CA GLU A 381 -3.13 17.70 -14.71
C GLU A 381 -3.59 16.23 -14.66
N ASN A 382 -4.11 15.69 -15.76
CA ASN A 382 -4.55 14.29 -15.84
C ASN A 382 -3.38 13.31 -15.69
N MET A 383 -2.21 13.62 -16.23
CA MET A 383 -1.00 12.80 -16.05
C MET A 383 -0.51 12.78 -14.59
N ALA A 384 -0.58 13.91 -13.89
CA ALA A 384 -0.18 13.98 -12.49
C ALA A 384 -1.14 13.16 -11.60
N GLU A 385 -2.45 13.20 -11.88
CA GLU A 385 -3.46 12.40 -11.19
C GLU A 385 -3.28 10.91 -11.46
N ALA A 386 -3.04 10.51 -12.71
CA ALA A 386 -2.76 9.14 -13.08
C ALA A 386 -1.49 8.60 -12.39
N SER A 387 -0.43 9.41 -12.34
CA SER A 387 0.80 9.06 -11.62
C SER A 387 0.57 8.91 -10.11
N HIS A 388 -0.21 9.80 -9.49
CA HIS A 388 -0.57 9.69 -8.09
C HIS A 388 -1.40 8.44 -7.81
N PHE A 389 -2.37 8.12 -8.67
CA PHE A 389 -3.17 6.90 -8.57
C PHE A 389 -2.32 5.64 -8.65
N LEU A 390 -1.45 5.53 -9.67
CA LEU A 390 -0.55 4.37 -9.81
C LEU A 390 0.40 4.26 -8.63
N SER A 391 0.90 5.38 -8.10
CA SER A 391 1.77 5.38 -6.91
C SER A 391 1.02 4.92 -5.65
N MET A 392 -0.25 5.30 -5.48
CA MET A 392 -1.09 4.75 -4.40
C MET A 392 -1.36 3.26 -4.60
N LEU A 393 -1.57 2.80 -5.82
CA LEU A 393 -1.77 1.40 -6.14
C LEU A 393 -0.53 0.56 -5.79
N VAL A 394 0.65 1.01 -6.23
CA VAL A 394 1.95 0.43 -5.85
C VAL A 394 2.10 0.37 -4.33
N SER A 395 1.87 1.48 -3.63
CA SER A 395 1.97 1.53 -2.16
C SER A 395 0.99 0.56 -1.50
N THR A 396 -0.19 0.36 -2.09
CA THR A 396 -1.20 -0.56 -1.57
C THR A 396 -0.79 -2.02 -1.79
N GLN A 397 -0.27 -2.38 -2.97
CA GLN A 397 0.24 -3.72 -3.25
C GLN A 397 1.46 -4.05 -2.39
N HIS A 398 2.39 -3.11 -2.23
CA HIS A 398 3.51 -3.24 -1.29
C HIS A 398 3.05 -3.38 0.16
N PHE A 399 2.00 -2.67 0.57
CA PHE A 399 1.47 -2.82 1.93
C PHE A 399 0.83 -4.20 2.15
N LEU A 400 0.05 -4.68 1.18
CA LEU A 400 -0.59 -6.01 1.24
C LEU A 400 0.39 -7.16 0.98
N GLN A 401 1.56 -6.88 0.39
CA GLN A 401 2.49 -7.88 -0.16
C GLN A 401 1.83 -8.80 -1.21
N GLU A 402 0.71 -8.36 -1.80
CA GLU A 402 -0.07 -9.08 -2.80
C GLU A 402 -0.48 -8.15 -3.95
N GLY A 403 -0.46 -8.68 -5.17
CA GLY A 403 -0.96 -8.00 -6.37
C GLY A 403 -2.47 -8.15 -6.53
N PHE A 404 -3.09 -7.25 -7.31
CA PHE A 404 -4.50 -7.38 -7.69
C PHE A 404 -4.63 -8.05 -9.06
N SER A 405 -5.50 -9.05 -9.18
CA SER A 405 -5.75 -9.75 -10.46
C SER A 405 -6.23 -8.82 -11.57
N SER A 406 -6.96 -7.76 -11.20
CA SER A 406 -7.38 -6.71 -12.12
C SER A 406 -6.22 -5.83 -12.63
N THR A 407 -5.20 -5.59 -11.80
CA THR A 407 -3.96 -4.91 -12.23
C THR A 407 -3.18 -5.79 -13.19
N GLU A 408 -3.05 -7.09 -12.93
CA GLU A 408 -2.38 -8.03 -13.84
C GLU A 408 -3.04 -8.07 -15.21
N GLY A 409 -4.37 -8.28 -15.24
CA GLY A 409 -5.14 -8.31 -16.48
C GLY A 409 -5.08 -7.01 -17.28
N PHE A 410 -4.97 -5.87 -16.58
CA PHE A 410 -4.70 -4.58 -17.19
C PHE A 410 -3.28 -4.51 -17.78
N LEU A 411 -2.25 -4.88 -17.03
CA LEU A 411 -0.84 -4.81 -17.45
C LEU A 411 -0.60 -5.63 -18.72
N PHE A 412 -1.13 -6.85 -18.81
CA PHE A 412 -0.97 -7.69 -20.01
C PHE A 412 -1.55 -7.06 -21.28
N LYS A 413 -2.65 -6.30 -21.15
CA LYS A 413 -3.26 -5.59 -22.28
C LYS A 413 -2.55 -4.27 -22.57
N PHE A 414 -2.16 -3.55 -21.52
CA PHE A 414 -1.48 -2.27 -21.62
C PHE A 414 -0.08 -2.41 -22.25
N LEU A 415 0.66 -3.46 -21.91
CA LEU A 415 1.97 -3.74 -22.50
C LEU A 415 1.97 -3.84 -24.03
N GLN A 416 0.86 -4.24 -24.64
CA GLN A 416 0.74 -4.34 -26.11
C GLN A 416 0.68 -2.97 -26.80
N VAL A 417 0.27 -1.92 -26.07
CA VAL A 417 0.10 -0.55 -26.59
C VAL A 417 1.05 0.45 -25.92
N TRP A 418 1.81 0.03 -24.92
CA TRP A 418 2.67 0.90 -24.13
C TRP A 418 3.90 1.35 -24.92
N ASP A 419 4.22 2.63 -24.82
CA ASP A 419 5.34 3.28 -25.50
C ASP A 419 6.69 3.16 -24.75
N GLY A 420 6.69 2.60 -23.53
CA GLY A 420 7.87 2.48 -22.68
C GLY A 420 8.23 3.74 -21.89
N PHE A 421 7.50 4.85 -22.07
CA PHE A 421 7.78 6.13 -21.41
C PHE A 421 6.71 6.50 -20.38
N LEU A 422 5.42 6.33 -20.72
CA LEU A 422 4.32 6.74 -19.86
C LEU A 422 4.34 6.00 -18.51
N HIS A 423 4.43 6.77 -17.41
CA HIS A 423 4.47 6.28 -16.02
C HIS A 423 5.45 5.11 -15.79
N ARG A 424 6.58 5.10 -16.51
CA ARG A 424 7.57 4.03 -16.48
C ARG A 424 7.93 3.48 -15.09
N PRO A 425 8.29 4.28 -14.08
CA PRO A 425 8.69 3.70 -12.79
C PRO A 425 7.52 2.95 -12.14
N GLN A 426 6.31 3.52 -12.15
CA GLN A 426 5.15 2.87 -11.57
C GLN A 426 4.74 1.60 -12.33
N ILE A 427 4.76 1.63 -13.66
CA ILE A 427 4.40 0.45 -14.47
C ILE A 427 5.40 -0.69 -14.26
N LEU A 428 6.70 -0.40 -14.28
CA LEU A 428 7.73 -1.41 -14.02
C LEU A 428 7.63 -1.96 -12.59
N GLU A 429 7.28 -1.13 -11.61
CA GLU A 429 7.08 -1.58 -10.23
C GLU A 429 5.86 -2.51 -10.12
N LEU A 430 4.73 -2.17 -10.74
CA LEU A 430 3.55 -3.04 -10.81
C LEU A 430 3.81 -4.35 -11.57
N LEU A 431 4.62 -4.32 -12.63
CA LEU A 431 5.04 -5.54 -13.34
C LEU A 431 5.88 -6.46 -12.44
N SER A 432 6.65 -5.90 -11.50
CA SER A 432 7.41 -6.69 -10.56
C SER A 432 6.54 -7.42 -9.52
N ASP A 433 5.30 -6.98 -9.32
CA ASP A 433 4.31 -7.59 -8.41
C ASP A 433 3.48 -8.69 -9.07
N ILE A 434 3.68 -8.98 -10.37
CA ILE A 434 2.91 -10.02 -11.05
C ILE A 434 3.19 -11.36 -10.34
N PRO A 435 2.14 -12.06 -9.86
CA PRO A 435 2.31 -13.35 -9.22
C PRO A 435 2.78 -14.37 -10.23
N LEU A 436 3.13 -15.55 -9.74
CA LEU A 436 3.59 -16.61 -10.61
C LEU A 436 2.48 -17.10 -11.54
N VAL A 437 2.73 -17.02 -12.85
CA VAL A 437 1.80 -17.47 -13.91
C VAL A 437 2.49 -18.55 -14.74
N PRO A 438 1.76 -19.54 -15.29
CA PRO A 438 2.37 -20.55 -16.15
C PRO A 438 3.20 -19.96 -17.30
N SER A 439 4.30 -20.64 -17.60
CA SER A 439 5.30 -20.20 -18.58
C SER A 439 4.75 -19.95 -19.99
N SER A 440 3.69 -20.66 -20.39
CA SER A 440 3.03 -20.46 -21.67
C SER A 440 2.38 -19.09 -21.79
N TYR A 441 1.75 -18.62 -20.72
CA TYR A 441 1.01 -17.36 -20.71
C TYR A 441 1.94 -16.15 -20.55
N ILE A 442 2.93 -16.23 -19.66
CA ILE A 442 3.85 -15.11 -19.41
C ILE A 442 4.69 -14.73 -20.63
N LYS A 443 4.98 -15.72 -21.49
CA LYS A 443 5.77 -15.50 -22.70
C LYS A 443 5.08 -14.52 -23.65
N ASP A 444 3.83 -14.78 -23.98
CA ASP A 444 3.10 -13.99 -24.98
C ASP A 444 2.59 -12.68 -24.37
N ALA A 445 2.23 -12.69 -23.08
CA ALA A 445 1.65 -11.53 -22.41
C ALA A 445 2.67 -10.52 -21.87
N LEU A 446 3.89 -10.95 -21.52
CA LEU A 446 4.89 -10.11 -20.86
C LEU A 446 6.27 -10.15 -21.54
N PHE A 447 6.80 -11.32 -21.90
CA PHE A 447 8.15 -11.41 -22.48
C PHE A 447 8.24 -10.78 -23.87
N GLU A 448 7.31 -11.07 -24.77
CA GLU A 448 7.35 -10.56 -26.14
C GLU A 448 7.22 -9.02 -26.20
N PRO A 449 6.24 -8.38 -25.54
CA PRO A 449 6.13 -6.92 -25.56
C PRO A 449 7.34 -6.23 -24.91
N LEU A 450 7.82 -6.74 -23.76
CA LEU A 450 9.00 -6.18 -23.12
C LEU A 450 10.26 -6.35 -23.97
N MET A 451 10.40 -7.45 -24.69
CA MET A 451 11.53 -7.66 -25.60
C MET A 451 11.55 -6.62 -26.73
N GLN A 452 10.40 -6.34 -27.33
CA GLN A 452 10.28 -5.34 -28.40
C GLN A 452 10.66 -3.94 -27.90
N LEU A 453 10.16 -3.54 -26.73
CA LEU A 453 10.52 -2.26 -26.10
C LEU A 453 12.00 -2.22 -25.68
N TYR A 454 12.52 -3.33 -25.17
CA TYR A 454 13.91 -3.41 -24.72
C TYR A 454 14.89 -3.12 -25.85
N PHE A 455 14.67 -3.67 -27.05
CA PHE A 455 15.61 -3.52 -28.16
C PHE A 455 15.60 -2.14 -28.81
N THR A 456 14.49 -1.42 -28.75
CA THR A 456 14.35 -0.08 -29.34
C THR A 456 14.71 1.06 -28.39
N SER A 457 14.87 0.77 -27.09
CA SER A 457 15.02 1.77 -26.04
C SER A 457 16.48 2.03 -25.61
N SER A 458 16.66 3.09 -24.82
CA SER A 458 17.95 3.48 -24.24
C SER A 458 18.52 2.46 -23.23
N VAL A 459 19.83 2.53 -22.98
CA VAL A 459 20.52 1.76 -21.93
C VAL A 459 19.82 1.88 -20.58
N PHE A 460 19.37 3.07 -20.19
CA PHE A 460 18.68 3.28 -18.92
C PHE A 460 17.36 2.51 -18.85
N PHE A 461 16.60 2.45 -19.94
CA PHE A 461 15.38 1.63 -20.00
C PHE A 461 15.71 0.15 -19.87
N LYS A 462 16.71 -0.32 -20.61
CA LYS A 462 17.20 -1.71 -20.53
C LYS A 462 17.57 -2.09 -19.09
N CYS A 463 18.25 -1.20 -18.38
CA CYS A 463 18.62 -1.39 -16.97
C CYS A 463 17.39 -1.51 -16.06
N SER A 464 16.40 -0.61 -16.19
CA SER A 464 15.19 -0.70 -15.36
C SER A 464 14.32 -1.92 -15.67
N VAL A 465 14.32 -2.42 -16.92
CA VAL A 465 13.66 -3.69 -17.23
C VAL A 465 14.35 -4.85 -16.51
N ILE A 466 15.68 -4.91 -16.52
CA ILE A 466 16.42 -5.95 -15.78
C ILE A 466 16.18 -5.83 -14.28
N GLU A 467 16.16 -4.62 -13.74
CA GLU A 467 15.86 -4.36 -12.32
C GLU A 467 14.44 -4.82 -11.94
N CYS A 468 13.44 -4.49 -12.77
CA CYS A 468 12.06 -4.97 -12.63
C CYS A 468 12.01 -6.51 -12.60
N LEU A 469 12.63 -7.19 -13.56
CA LEU A 469 12.65 -8.65 -13.64
C LEU A 469 13.45 -9.29 -12.48
N THR A 470 14.47 -8.60 -11.97
CA THR A 470 15.22 -9.00 -10.76
C THR A 470 14.33 -8.91 -9.51
N SER A 471 13.56 -7.84 -9.39
CA SER A 471 12.60 -7.65 -8.29
C SER A 471 11.51 -8.73 -8.34
N MET A 472 10.94 -8.98 -9.53
CA MET A 472 9.97 -10.04 -9.76
C MET A 472 10.52 -11.42 -9.36
N LEU A 473 11.73 -11.77 -9.80
CA LEU A 473 12.36 -13.03 -9.45
C LEU A 473 12.55 -13.16 -7.93
N ARG A 474 13.00 -12.09 -7.26
CA ARG A 474 13.20 -12.08 -5.81
C ARG A 474 11.90 -12.29 -5.06
N LYS A 475 10.81 -11.67 -5.49
CA LYS A 475 9.47 -11.83 -4.91
C LYS A 475 8.98 -13.28 -5.07
N TRP A 476 9.14 -13.88 -6.25
CA TRP A 476 8.79 -15.29 -6.49
C TRP A 476 9.61 -16.27 -5.64
N LEU A 477 10.92 -16.04 -5.50
CA LEU A 477 11.79 -16.87 -4.67
C LEU A 477 11.47 -16.73 -3.18
N THR A 478 11.17 -15.52 -2.73
CA THR A 478 10.80 -15.25 -1.33
C THR A 478 9.47 -15.90 -0.98
N TRP A 479 8.48 -15.79 -1.88
CA TRP A 479 7.20 -16.50 -1.76
C TRP A 479 7.41 -18.01 -1.61
N HIS A 480 8.19 -18.62 -2.51
CA HIS A 480 8.52 -20.04 -2.42
C HIS A 480 9.18 -20.42 -1.09
N SER A 481 10.16 -19.65 -0.63
CA SER A 481 10.87 -19.95 0.62
C SER A 481 9.96 -19.92 1.84
N ILE A 482 8.94 -19.06 1.87
CA ILE A 482 7.97 -18.98 2.97
C ILE A 482 7.02 -20.17 2.88
N CYS A 483 6.42 -20.43 1.71
CA CYS A 483 5.49 -21.55 1.52
C CYS A 483 6.16 -22.91 1.72
N ALA A 484 7.44 -23.07 1.39
CA ALA A 484 8.17 -24.32 1.55
C ALA A 484 8.51 -24.64 3.03
N GLN A 485 8.52 -23.65 3.93
CA GLN A 485 8.78 -23.86 5.37
C GLN A 485 7.53 -24.29 6.14
N GLU A 486 6.33 -24.04 5.60
CA GLU A 486 5.06 -24.51 6.16
C GLU A 486 4.78 -25.94 5.65
N GLU A 487 5.47 -26.94 6.21
CA GLU A 487 5.57 -28.37 5.81
C GLU A 487 4.25 -29.18 5.67
N GLY A 488 3.07 -28.59 5.46
CA GLY A 488 1.78 -29.28 5.60
C GLY A 488 0.68 -29.01 4.56
N LEU A 489 0.90 -28.17 3.57
CA LEU A 489 -0.06 -28.00 2.48
C LEU A 489 0.56 -28.53 1.20
N ASP A 490 -0.09 -29.52 0.59
CA ASP A 490 0.04 -29.74 -0.86
C ASP A 490 0.13 -28.36 -1.52
N ILE A 491 1.08 -28.16 -2.43
CA ILE A 491 1.19 -26.92 -3.24
C ILE A 491 0.00 -26.85 -4.23
N SER A 492 -1.19 -27.33 -3.84
CA SER A 492 -2.43 -26.73 -4.29
C SER A 492 -2.51 -25.35 -3.65
N LEU A 493 -2.07 -24.34 -4.40
CA LEU A 493 -2.16 -22.94 -4.00
C LEU A 493 -3.49 -22.68 -3.30
N ASN A 494 -3.43 -22.28 -2.03
CA ASN A 494 -4.60 -21.89 -1.27
C ASN A 494 -5.29 -20.72 -2.01
N ASN A 495 -6.38 -21.06 -2.69
CA ASN A 495 -7.60 -20.30 -3.04
C ASN A 495 -7.56 -18.81 -3.48
N ARG A 496 -6.44 -18.10 -3.52
CA ARG A 496 -6.39 -16.67 -3.94
C ARG A 496 -5.88 -16.43 -5.35
N SER A 497 -5.11 -17.36 -5.91
CA SER A 497 -4.80 -17.40 -7.35
C SER A 497 -5.75 -18.39 -8.02
N ASN A 498 -6.45 -17.97 -9.08
CA ASN A 498 -7.39 -18.80 -9.85
C ASN A 498 -6.74 -20.04 -10.54
N MET A 499 -5.47 -20.33 -10.30
CA MET A 499 -4.69 -21.33 -11.00
C MET A 499 -3.80 -22.09 -10.02
N SER A 500 -4.02 -23.39 -9.87
CA SER A 500 -3.12 -24.28 -9.14
C SER A 500 -1.91 -24.61 -10.02
N LEU A 501 -0.72 -24.24 -9.56
CA LEU A 501 0.57 -24.51 -10.18
C LEU A 501 1.33 -25.50 -9.31
N SER A 502 1.71 -26.64 -9.88
CA SER A 502 2.60 -27.60 -9.23
C SER A 502 4.00 -27.02 -9.02
N LEU A 503 4.79 -27.62 -8.12
CA LEU A 503 6.22 -27.31 -7.96
C LEU A 503 6.99 -27.41 -9.30
N SER A 504 6.63 -28.35 -10.16
CA SER A 504 7.22 -28.47 -11.50
C SER A 504 6.87 -27.29 -12.41
N GLY A 505 5.64 -26.78 -12.35
CA GLY A 505 5.21 -25.57 -13.06
C GLY A 505 5.90 -24.31 -12.53
N PHE A 506 6.15 -24.25 -11.22
CA PHE A 506 6.94 -23.19 -10.59
C PHE A 506 8.36 -23.17 -11.14
N LEU A 507 9.04 -24.33 -11.11
CA LEU A 507 10.41 -24.47 -11.59
C LEU A 507 10.54 -24.11 -13.07
N ASP A 508 9.60 -24.53 -13.92
CA ASP A 508 9.60 -24.16 -15.35
C ASP A 508 9.42 -22.65 -15.54
N SER A 509 8.50 -22.02 -14.82
CA SER A 509 8.24 -20.57 -14.95
C SER A 509 9.46 -19.73 -14.52
N VAL A 510 10.11 -20.10 -13.41
CA VAL A 510 11.36 -19.47 -12.97
C VAL A 510 12.48 -19.71 -13.99
N LEU A 511 12.63 -20.93 -14.49
CA LEU A 511 13.64 -21.27 -15.50
C LEU A 511 13.45 -20.43 -16.77
N LYS A 512 12.21 -20.26 -17.25
CA LYS A 512 11.90 -19.46 -18.44
C LYS A 512 12.19 -17.98 -18.21
N LEU A 513 11.91 -17.44 -17.02
CA LEU A 513 12.30 -16.07 -16.65
C LEU A 513 13.81 -15.88 -16.70
N VAL A 514 14.58 -16.78 -16.08
CA VAL A 514 16.06 -16.69 -16.08
C VAL A 514 16.62 -16.83 -17.50
N GLN A 515 16.07 -17.73 -18.31
CA GLN A 515 16.46 -17.87 -19.72
C GLN A 515 16.13 -16.62 -20.53
N PHE A 516 14.97 -16.00 -20.29
CA PHE A 516 14.55 -14.76 -20.96
C PHE A 516 15.49 -13.60 -20.61
N VAL A 517 15.76 -13.37 -19.32
CA VAL A 517 16.70 -12.33 -18.88
C VAL A 517 18.11 -12.61 -19.41
N GLY A 518 18.53 -13.88 -19.50
CA GLY A 518 19.81 -14.25 -20.09
C GLY A 518 19.93 -13.87 -21.57
N ARG A 519 18.84 -13.98 -22.34
CA ARG A 519 18.81 -13.50 -23.74
C ARG A 519 18.85 -11.98 -23.80
N LEU A 520 18.06 -11.29 -22.98
CA LEU A 520 18.02 -9.82 -22.94
C LEU A 520 19.37 -9.23 -22.56
N THR A 521 20.01 -9.75 -21.52
CA THR A 521 21.32 -9.28 -21.05
C THR A 521 22.42 -9.55 -22.06
N SER A 522 22.47 -10.76 -22.65
CA SER A 522 23.46 -11.09 -23.68
C SER A 522 23.32 -10.20 -24.92
N ALA A 523 22.09 -10.04 -25.43
CA ALA A 523 21.83 -9.20 -26.60
C ALA A 523 22.00 -7.71 -26.29
N GLY A 524 21.56 -7.26 -25.11
CA GLY A 524 21.70 -5.89 -24.65
C GLY A 524 23.16 -5.46 -24.50
N LEU A 525 24.01 -6.31 -23.90
CA LEU A 525 25.45 -6.06 -23.80
C LEU A 525 26.11 -6.01 -25.17
N GLN A 526 25.69 -6.85 -26.12
CA GLN A 526 26.19 -6.80 -27.50
C GLN A 526 25.80 -5.49 -28.21
N LEU A 527 24.53 -5.08 -28.10
CA LEU A 527 24.02 -3.86 -28.73
C LEU A 527 24.67 -2.60 -28.17
N GLU A 528 24.88 -2.55 -26.86
CA GLU A 528 25.44 -1.40 -26.14
C GLU A 528 26.95 -1.48 -25.95
N ARG A 529 27.63 -2.37 -26.69
CA ARG A 529 29.10 -2.54 -26.69
C ARG A 529 29.70 -2.76 -25.31
N GLY A 530 29.05 -3.55 -24.46
CA GLY A 530 29.55 -3.91 -23.12
C GLY A 530 29.41 -2.79 -22.07
N HIS A 531 28.39 -1.93 -22.19
CA HIS A 531 28.16 -0.83 -21.25
C HIS A 531 28.17 -1.27 -19.77
N THR A 532 29.03 -0.68 -18.95
CA THR A 532 29.26 -1.06 -17.54
C THR A 532 28.01 -1.04 -16.67
N LEU A 533 27.14 -0.03 -16.81
CA LEU A 533 25.87 0.02 -16.05
C LEU A 533 24.97 -1.19 -16.35
N LEU A 534 24.86 -1.58 -17.62
CA LEU A 534 24.03 -2.72 -18.01
C LEU A 534 24.61 -4.03 -17.48
N LEU A 535 25.94 -4.15 -17.51
CA LEU A 535 26.67 -5.27 -16.93
C LEU A 535 26.44 -5.34 -15.41
N HIS A 536 26.44 -4.21 -14.72
CA HIS A 536 26.13 -4.14 -13.29
C HIS A 536 24.73 -4.68 -12.98
N HIS A 537 23.69 -4.28 -13.74
CA HIS A 537 22.35 -4.82 -13.52
C HIS A 537 22.24 -6.30 -13.90
N ALA A 538 22.91 -6.75 -14.96
CA ALA A 538 22.97 -8.15 -15.35
C ALA A 538 23.60 -9.03 -14.25
N LEU A 539 24.74 -8.61 -13.70
CA LEU A 539 25.39 -9.31 -12.59
C LEU A 539 24.50 -9.34 -11.33
N GLY A 540 23.76 -8.27 -11.05
CA GLY A 540 22.81 -8.23 -9.91
C GLY A 540 21.65 -9.21 -10.03
N PHE A 541 21.16 -9.41 -11.26
CA PHE A 541 20.20 -10.48 -11.54
C PHE A 541 20.80 -11.85 -11.23
N TYR A 542 22.03 -12.12 -11.71
CA TYR A 542 22.64 -13.43 -11.51
C TYR A 542 23.18 -13.70 -10.11
N GLU A 543 23.48 -12.67 -9.31
CA GLU A 543 23.67 -12.82 -7.87
C GLU A 543 22.41 -13.42 -7.21
N THR A 544 21.23 -12.92 -7.59
CA THR A 544 19.95 -13.45 -7.13
C THR A 544 19.71 -14.89 -7.63
N VAL A 545 20.09 -15.19 -8.88
CA VAL A 545 20.04 -16.57 -9.42
C VAL A 545 20.99 -17.51 -8.66
N SER A 546 22.18 -17.03 -8.29
CA SER A 546 23.15 -17.82 -7.50
C SER A 546 22.67 -18.09 -6.08
N ASP A 547 21.67 -17.36 -5.57
CA ASP A 547 21.09 -17.57 -4.24
C ASP A 547 19.96 -18.62 -4.24
N MET A 548 19.43 -19.05 -5.40
CA MET A 548 18.22 -19.88 -5.49
C MET A 548 18.27 -21.17 -4.65
N PHE A 549 19.39 -21.88 -4.71
CA PHE A 549 19.51 -23.20 -4.07
C PHE A 549 19.65 -23.09 -2.54
N LEU A 550 20.74 -22.50 -2.04
CA LEU A 550 21.02 -22.48 -0.60
C LEU A 550 20.13 -21.52 0.20
N LYS A 551 19.73 -20.38 -0.38
CA LYS A 551 18.99 -19.35 0.36
C LYS A 551 17.48 -19.54 0.27
N TYR A 552 16.99 -19.94 -0.90
CA TYR A 552 15.55 -20.07 -1.16
C TYR A 552 15.07 -21.52 -1.26
N SER A 553 15.96 -22.49 -1.01
CA SER A 553 15.69 -23.94 -1.04
C SER A 553 15.06 -24.42 -2.35
N LEU A 554 15.35 -23.74 -3.47
CA LEU A 554 14.81 -24.10 -4.78
C LEU A 554 15.82 -25.00 -5.51
N PRO A 555 15.46 -26.25 -5.88
CA PRO A 555 16.36 -27.19 -6.53
C PRO A 555 16.58 -26.90 -8.03
N LEU A 556 16.95 -25.67 -8.36
CA LEU A 556 17.18 -25.20 -9.73
C LEU A 556 18.59 -24.62 -9.87
N PHE A 557 19.31 -25.07 -10.90
CA PHE A 557 20.66 -24.59 -11.23
C PHE A 557 20.67 -24.00 -12.63
N VAL A 558 20.93 -22.69 -12.73
CA VAL A 558 21.11 -21.99 -14.00
C VAL A 558 22.40 -21.19 -13.93
N MET A 559 23.30 -21.45 -14.89
CA MET A 559 24.58 -20.77 -15.02
C MET A 559 24.43 -19.43 -15.74
N LEU A 560 25.41 -18.53 -15.54
CA LEU A 560 25.51 -17.30 -16.33
C LEU A 560 25.59 -17.64 -17.82
N PRO A 561 24.86 -16.93 -18.69
CA PRO A 561 25.06 -17.01 -20.12
C PRO A 561 26.50 -16.61 -20.49
N PRO A 562 27.09 -17.25 -21.52
CA PRO A 562 28.40 -16.85 -22.03
C PRO A 562 28.47 -15.37 -22.42
N GLY A 563 27.37 -14.83 -22.94
CA GLY A 563 27.23 -13.43 -23.34
C GLY A 563 27.26 -12.43 -22.17
N VAL A 564 27.23 -12.88 -20.92
CA VAL A 564 27.40 -12.04 -19.72
C VAL A 564 28.71 -12.40 -19.02
N PHE A 565 29.04 -13.70 -18.95
CA PHE A 565 30.25 -14.20 -18.29
C PHE A 565 31.53 -13.59 -18.88
N TYR A 566 31.72 -13.66 -20.21
CA TYR A 566 32.96 -13.16 -20.82
C TYR A 566 33.07 -11.63 -20.81
N PRO A 567 32.01 -10.84 -21.05
CA PRO A 567 32.07 -9.40 -20.83
C PRO A 567 32.37 -9.00 -19.38
N ALA A 568 31.88 -9.76 -18.39
CA ALA A 568 32.24 -9.54 -16.98
C ALA A 568 33.71 -9.89 -16.70
N LEU A 569 34.21 -10.98 -17.27
CA LEU A 569 35.60 -11.41 -17.11
C LEU A 569 36.59 -10.43 -17.73
N LEU A 570 36.22 -9.81 -18.86
CA LEU A 570 37.07 -8.87 -19.61
C LEU A 570 36.71 -7.40 -19.31
N ALA A 571 35.95 -7.14 -18.24
CA ALA A 571 35.49 -5.80 -17.89
C ALA A 571 36.66 -4.86 -17.58
N THR A 572 36.49 -3.57 -17.86
CA THR A 572 37.47 -2.55 -17.48
C THR A 572 37.30 -2.06 -16.05
N ASP A 573 36.17 -2.39 -15.41
CA ASP A 573 35.89 -2.02 -14.03
C ASP A 573 36.12 -3.20 -13.07
N PRO A 574 36.78 -2.96 -11.91
CA PRO A 574 37.11 -4.02 -10.95
C PRO A 574 35.89 -4.57 -10.23
N VAL A 575 34.81 -3.77 -10.13
CA VAL A 575 33.57 -4.16 -9.47
C VAL A 575 32.90 -5.31 -10.22
N SER A 576 32.85 -5.28 -11.56
CA SER A 576 32.28 -6.37 -12.35
C SER A 576 33.04 -7.68 -12.19
N VAL A 577 34.37 -7.63 -12.15
CA VAL A 577 35.22 -8.82 -11.95
C VAL A 577 35.08 -9.37 -10.52
N ASP A 578 35.01 -8.51 -9.50
CA ASP A 578 34.77 -8.92 -8.12
C ASP A 578 33.41 -9.61 -7.95
N ARG A 579 32.35 -9.03 -8.52
CA ARG A 579 30.99 -9.61 -8.51
C ARG A 579 30.92 -10.92 -9.28
N LEU A 580 31.63 -11.04 -10.39
CA LEU A 580 31.77 -12.30 -11.10
C LEU A 580 32.45 -13.37 -10.22
N GLY A 581 33.51 -12.99 -9.49
CA GLY A 581 34.16 -13.84 -8.50
C GLY A 581 33.20 -14.32 -7.42
N TYR A 582 32.40 -13.40 -6.87
CA TYR A 582 31.36 -13.73 -5.89
C TYR A 582 30.34 -14.74 -6.44
N ILE A 583 29.81 -14.51 -7.64
CA ILE A 583 28.86 -15.43 -8.28
C ILE A 583 29.48 -16.83 -8.48
N MET A 584 30.72 -16.90 -9.00
CA MET A 584 31.42 -18.16 -9.22
C MET A 584 31.70 -18.92 -7.91
N PHE A 585 32.01 -18.19 -6.83
CA PHE A 585 32.13 -18.74 -5.49
C PHE A 585 30.80 -19.34 -5.02
N ARG A 586 29.69 -18.62 -5.15
CA ARG A 586 28.35 -19.10 -4.75
C ARG A 586 27.90 -20.31 -5.57
N TYR A 587 28.17 -20.34 -6.88
CA TYR A 587 27.91 -21.52 -7.70
C TYR A 587 28.67 -22.75 -7.22
N ARG A 588 29.95 -22.61 -6.87
CA ARG A 588 30.73 -23.72 -6.31
C ARG A 588 30.13 -24.21 -4.99
N GLN A 589 29.75 -23.30 -4.10
CA GLN A 589 29.13 -23.63 -2.83
C GLN A 589 27.85 -24.43 -3.05
N ASN A 590 26.93 -23.93 -3.88
CA ASN A 590 25.66 -24.59 -4.18
C ASN A 590 25.86 -25.98 -4.80
N LEU A 591 26.75 -26.11 -5.79
CA LEU A 591 27.01 -27.39 -6.46
C LEU A 591 27.66 -28.41 -5.52
N THR A 592 28.51 -27.95 -4.59
CA THR A 592 29.13 -28.83 -3.59
C THR A 592 28.09 -29.33 -2.59
N SER A 593 27.25 -28.44 -2.05
CA SER A 593 26.16 -28.80 -1.15
C SER A 593 25.16 -29.75 -1.80
N ALA A 594 24.78 -29.49 -3.06
CA ALA A 594 23.84 -30.35 -3.76
C ALA A 594 24.42 -31.75 -4.02
N LYS A 595 25.73 -31.85 -4.28
CA LYS A 595 26.44 -33.14 -4.37
C LYS A 595 26.51 -33.87 -3.03
N GLU A 596 26.55 -33.16 -1.92
CA GLU A 596 26.51 -33.75 -0.57
C GLU A 596 25.10 -34.23 -0.21
N GLU A 597 24.06 -33.47 -0.56
CA GLU A 597 22.65 -33.84 -0.35
C GLU A 597 22.26 -35.06 -1.18
N GLN A 598 22.67 -35.12 -2.46
CA GLN A 598 22.50 -36.32 -3.31
C GLN A 598 23.14 -37.58 -2.71
N LYS A 599 24.20 -37.44 -1.92
CA LYS A 599 24.84 -38.57 -1.23
C LYS A 599 24.11 -38.99 0.04
N LYS A 600 23.46 -38.05 0.73
CA LYS A 600 22.77 -38.26 2.03
C LYS A 600 21.34 -38.76 1.86
N GLN A 601 20.60 -38.26 0.87
CA GLN A 601 19.21 -38.62 0.61
C GLN A 601 19.09 -39.30 -0.75
N LYS A 602 18.89 -40.63 -0.77
CA LYS A 602 18.72 -41.41 -2.01
C LYS A 602 17.39 -41.16 -2.74
N GLU A 603 16.47 -40.37 -2.17
CA GLU A 603 15.06 -40.31 -2.63
C GLU A 603 14.53 -38.93 -3.03
N LEU A 604 15.24 -37.82 -2.81
CA LEU A 604 14.82 -36.52 -3.38
C LEU A 604 15.39 -36.36 -4.78
N SER A 605 14.49 -36.22 -5.74
CA SER A 605 14.66 -36.17 -7.20
C SER A 605 15.43 -34.95 -7.73
N ILE A 606 16.55 -34.56 -7.13
CA ILE A 606 17.42 -33.49 -7.65
C ILE A 606 18.40 -34.11 -8.64
N HIS A 607 17.94 -34.43 -9.85
CA HIS A 607 18.81 -34.84 -10.95
C HIS A 607 19.50 -33.61 -11.55
N ILE A 608 20.63 -33.20 -10.98
CA ILE A 608 21.45 -32.14 -11.58
C ILE A 608 22.02 -32.66 -12.89
N ASN A 609 21.70 -31.97 -13.99
CA ASN A 609 22.22 -32.33 -15.30
C ASN A 609 23.75 -32.21 -15.30
N ARG A 610 24.44 -33.23 -15.83
CA ARG A 610 25.90 -33.25 -15.99
C ARG A 610 26.41 -32.04 -16.79
N SER A 611 25.59 -31.48 -17.67
CA SER A 611 25.91 -30.26 -18.42
C SER A 611 26.22 -29.06 -17.54
N VAL A 612 25.52 -28.90 -16.41
CA VAL A 612 25.70 -27.77 -15.48
C VAL A 612 27.09 -27.80 -14.85
N TYR A 613 27.55 -28.99 -14.46
CA TYR A 613 28.91 -29.17 -13.94
C TYR A 613 29.98 -28.92 -15.03
N GLN A 614 29.71 -29.33 -16.27
CA GLN A 614 30.64 -29.10 -17.39
C GLN A 614 30.77 -27.61 -17.70
N GLU A 615 29.66 -26.88 -17.70
CA GLU A 615 29.62 -25.42 -17.93
C GLU A 615 30.28 -24.65 -16.78
N PHE A 616 30.01 -25.02 -15.52
CA PHE A 616 30.71 -24.41 -14.40
C PHE A 616 32.23 -24.63 -14.49
N ASN A 617 32.67 -25.85 -14.81
CA ASN A 617 34.08 -26.18 -14.92
C ASN A 617 34.74 -25.43 -16.10
N SER A 618 34.05 -25.22 -17.22
CA SER A 618 34.60 -24.45 -18.33
C SER A 618 34.79 -22.97 -17.95
N TYR A 619 33.83 -22.37 -17.26
CA TYR A 619 33.95 -21.01 -16.73
C TYR A 619 35.04 -20.89 -15.68
N LEU A 620 35.17 -21.86 -14.78
CA LEU A 620 36.23 -21.88 -13.78
C LEU A 620 37.62 -21.92 -14.44
N VAL A 621 37.80 -22.81 -15.42
CA VAL A 621 39.06 -22.92 -16.19
C VAL A 621 39.34 -21.62 -16.94
N ALA A 622 38.32 -21.01 -17.57
CA ALA A 622 38.47 -19.74 -18.26
C ALA A 622 38.91 -18.62 -17.30
N MET A 623 38.23 -18.47 -16.17
CA MET A 623 38.54 -17.41 -15.20
C MET A 623 39.93 -17.55 -14.60
N VAL A 624 40.35 -18.78 -14.24
CA VAL A 624 41.71 -19.05 -13.73
C VAL A 624 42.76 -18.88 -14.84
N ALA A 625 42.46 -19.25 -16.07
CA ALA A 625 43.38 -19.08 -17.19
C ALA A 625 43.67 -17.61 -17.52
N HIS A 626 42.66 -16.74 -17.43
CA HIS A 626 42.81 -15.29 -17.67
C HIS A 626 43.43 -14.59 -16.46
N LEU A 627 42.92 -14.80 -15.24
CA LEU A 627 43.34 -14.02 -14.06
C LEU A 627 44.65 -14.51 -13.40
N TRP A 628 44.95 -15.82 -13.47
CA TRP A 628 46.01 -16.43 -12.64
C TRP A 628 47.15 -17.06 -13.45
N ASN A 629 46.85 -17.77 -14.53
CA ASN A 629 47.85 -18.59 -15.24
C ASN A 629 48.50 -17.90 -16.45
N SER A 630 48.15 -16.65 -16.77
CA SER A 630 48.68 -15.92 -17.93
C SER A 630 48.49 -16.66 -19.25
N ARG A 631 47.37 -17.39 -19.38
CA ARG A 631 47.01 -18.20 -20.55
C ARG A 631 45.67 -17.77 -21.14
N SER A 632 45.53 -16.46 -21.32
CA SER A 632 44.39 -15.85 -22.01
C SER A 632 44.27 -16.43 -23.43
N PHE A 633 43.05 -16.73 -23.87
CA PHE A 633 42.72 -17.26 -25.22
C PHE A 633 43.26 -18.65 -25.57
N SER A 634 43.67 -19.47 -24.59
CA SER A 634 43.99 -20.89 -24.84
C SER A 634 42.74 -21.68 -25.27
N LEU A 635 42.91 -22.80 -25.99
CA LEU A 635 41.80 -23.65 -26.49
C LEU A 635 40.80 -24.08 -25.41
N ARG A 636 41.22 -24.07 -24.13
CA ARG A 636 40.43 -24.44 -22.95
C ARG A 636 39.71 -23.26 -22.27
N SER A 637 39.98 -22.02 -22.70
CA SER A 637 39.46 -20.79 -22.09
C SER A 637 38.09 -20.35 -22.63
N GLY A 638 37.55 -21.08 -23.62
CA GLY A 638 36.19 -20.91 -24.15
C GLY A 638 35.97 -19.69 -25.05
N ILE A 639 36.86 -18.69 -25.01
CA ILE A 639 36.92 -17.60 -26.00
C ILE A 639 37.90 -18.00 -27.11
N GLN A 640 37.38 -18.44 -28.25
CA GLN A 640 38.20 -18.65 -29.45
C GLN A 640 38.23 -17.36 -30.26
N VAL A 641 39.24 -16.52 -30.01
CA VAL A 641 39.57 -15.41 -30.92
C VAL A 641 40.48 -15.97 -32.01
N SER A 642 40.17 -15.69 -33.28
CA SER A 642 41.06 -16.14 -34.36
C SER A 642 42.43 -15.46 -34.23
N GLU A 643 43.49 -16.22 -34.51
CA GLU A 643 44.87 -15.74 -34.43
C GLU A 643 45.08 -14.48 -35.30
N ALA A 644 44.44 -14.44 -36.47
CA ALA A 644 44.40 -13.27 -37.36
C ALA A 644 43.74 -12.01 -36.74
N LEU A 645 42.81 -12.15 -35.79
CA LEU A 645 42.23 -11.01 -35.07
C LEU A 645 43.15 -10.55 -33.94
N LEU A 646 43.86 -11.46 -33.27
CA LEU A 646 44.84 -11.12 -32.23
C LEU A 646 46.03 -10.35 -32.83
N GLU A 647 46.57 -10.82 -33.96
CA GLU A 647 47.66 -10.15 -34.67
C GLU A 647 47.29 -8.72 -35.10
N ARG A 648 46.02 -8.47 -35.44
CA ARG A 648 45.52 -7.12 -35.77
C ARG A 648 45.53 -6.14 -34.59
N THR A 649 45.57 -6.63 -33.35
CA THR A 649 45.60 -5.76 -32.16
C THR A 649 46.98 -5.17 -31.88
N LYS A 650 48.05 -5.68 -32.51
CA LYS A 650 49.45 -5.21 -32.35
C LYS A 650 50.02 -5.27 -30.91
N VAL A 651 49.35 -5.95 -29.99
CA VAL A 651 49.85 -6.16 -28.63
C VAL A 651 50.85 -7.33 -28.63
N GLY A 652 52.01 -7.21 -27.98
CA GLY A 652 53.05 -8.25 -28.02
C GLY A 652 52.64 -9.55 -27.30
N ASP A 653 52.35 -9.45 -26.00
CA ASP A 653 52.04 -10.60 -25.14
C ASP A 653 50.54 -10.72 -24.84
N HIS A 654 49.72 -11.11 -25.83
CA HIS A 654 48.27 -11.26 -25.67
C HIS A 654 47.86 -12.18 -24.50
N SER A 655 48.69 -13.17 -24.16
CA SER A 655 48.39 -14.16 -23.12
C SER A 655 48.46 -13.58 -21.70
N ASN A 656 49.30 -12.56 -21.48
CA ASN A 656 49.59 -11.98 -20.16
C ASN A 656 48.75 -10.72 -19.88
N CYS A 657 48.01 -10.20 -20.86
CA CYS A 657 47.28 -8.93 -20.75
C CYS A 657 46.11 -8.94 -19.75
N PHE A 658 45.58 -10.11 -19.38
CA PHE A 658 44.44 -10.22 -18.47
C PHE A 658 44.80 -10.85 -17.11
N ASP A 659 46.10 -11.04 -16.84
CA ASP A 659 46.56 -11.42 -15.50
C ASP A 659 46.13 -10.40 -14.46
N LEU A 660 45.98 -10.80 -13.20
CA LEU A 660 45.58 -9.91 -12.10
C LEU A 660 46.39 -8.60 -11.98
N ILE A 661 47.61 -8.56 -12.49
CA ILE A 661 48.45 -7.35 -12.56
C ILE A 661 48.14 -6.47 -13.78
N HIS A 662 47.99 -7.10 -14.95
CA HIS A 662 47.85 -6.39 -16.23
C HIS A 662 46.40 -6.20 -16.67
N HIS A 663 45.47 -6.85 -15.98
CA HIS A 663 44.05 -6.78 -16.25
C HIS A 663 43.59 -5.33 -16.21
N PRO A 664 42.88 -4.82 -17.24
CA PRO A 664 42.47 -3.42 -17.32
C PRO A 664 41.78 -2.90 -16.05
N ALA A 665 40.99 -3.76 -15.40
CA ALA A 665 40.32 -3.45 -14.14
C ALA A 665 41.24 -3.25 -12.93
N PHE A 666 42.38 -3.94 -12.86
CA PHE A 666 43.28 -3.93 -11.71
C PHE A 666 44.60 -3.20 -11.97
N LEU A 667 44.85 -2.77 -13.21
CA LEU A 667 46.11 -2.13 -13.62
C LEU A 667 46.45 -0.91 -12.74
N ASN A 668 45.48 -0.05 -12.43
CA ASN A 668 45.71 1.10 -11.56
C ASN A 668 46.12 0.68 -10.14
N TYR A 669 45.51 -0.38 -9.59
CA TYR A 669 45.86 -0.92 -8.28
C TYR A 669 47.26 -1.56 -8.29
N ALA A 670 47.66 -2.18 -9.40
CA ALA A 670 49.02 -2.70 -9.58
C ALA A 670 50.07 -1.57 -9.59
N ILE A 671 49.76 -0.46 -10.27
CA ILE A 671 50.63 0.73 -10.29
C ILE A 671 50.74 1.35 -8.90
N ASP A 672 49.61 1.54 -8.20
CA ASP A 672 49.59 2.08 -6.84
C ASP A 672 50.38 1.20 -5.87
N PHE A 673 50.20 -0.13 -5.95
CA PHE A 673 50.96 -1.08 -5.14
C PHE A 673 52.47 -1.03 -5.46
N HIS A 674 52.84 -0.91 -6.74
CA HIS A 674 54.23 -0.77 -7.15
C HIS A 674 54.85 0.52 -6.58
N GLN A 675 54.13 1.65 -6.64
CA GLN A 675 54.59 2.93 -6.08
C GLN A 675 54.77 2.86 -4.55
N GLN A 676 53.90 2.13 -3.85
CA GLN A 676 54.02 1.91 -2.40
C GLN A 676 55.21 1.02 -2.04
N CYS A 677 55.52 0.00 -2.86
CA CYS A 677 56.64 -0.91 -2.61
C CYS A 677 57.99 -0.36 -3.06
N TRP A 678 58.04 0.45 -4.12
CA TRP A 678 59.25 1.01 -4.71
C TRP A 678 59.11 2.52 -5.02
N PRO A 679 59.03 3.38 -4.00
CA PRO A 679 58.83 4.83 -4.18
C PRO A 679 59.98 5.54 -4.91
N GLU A 680 61.18 4.93 -4.95
CA GLU A 680 62.38 5.53 -5.55
C GLU A 680 62.59 5.16 -7.04
N ARG A 681 61.78 4.26 -7.61
CA ARG A 681 61.92 3.83 -9.02
C ARG A 681 61.00 4.65 -9.93
N ALA A 682 61.58 5.33 -10.91
CA ALA A 682 60.84 6.09 -11.93
C ALA A 682 60.23 5.19 -13.03
N ASP A 683 60.84 4.02 -13.29
CA ASP A 683 60.36 3.06 -14.28
C ASP A 683 59.34 2.09 -13.65
N ILE A 684 58.15 2.00 -14.24
CA ILE A 684 57.07 1.10 -13.79
C ILE A 684 57.31 -0.28 -14.41
N ASP A 685 57.97 -1.18 -13.69
CA ASP A 685 58.06 -2.60 -14.05
C ASP A 685 57.07 -3.44 -13.25
N LEU A 686 55.90 -3.69 -13.85
CA LEU A 686 54.83 -4.49 -13.23
C LEU A 686 55.20 -5.98 -13.11
N ASN A 687 56.17 -6.48 -13.88
CA ASN A 687 56.61 -7.88 -13.77
C ASN A 687 57.36 -8.14 -12.47
N SER A 688 57.94 -7.10 -11.85
CA SER A 688 58.55 -7.20 -10.52
C SER A 688 57.55 -7.63 -9.43
N ILE A 689 56.24 -7.40 -9.62
CA ILE A 689 55.18 -7.83 -8.70
C ILE A 689 55.01 -9.37 -8.75
N LYS A 690 55.27 -10.02 -9.89
CA LYS A 690 55.17 -11.49 -10.02
C LYS A 690 56.28 -12.24 -9.27
N ALA A 691 57.27 -11.55 -8.70
CA ALA A 691 58.42 -12.17 -8.07
C ALA A 691 58.17 -12.50 -6.58
N GLY A 692 58.20 -13.80 -6.25
CA GLY A 692 58.28 -14.28 -4.86
C GLY A 692 57.14 -13.80 -3.95
N LYS A 693 57.49 -13.22 -2.78
CA LYS A 693 56.53 -12.79 -1.75
C LYS A 693 55.69 -11.57 -2.15
N TYR A 694 56.14 -10.78 -3.12
CA TYR A 694 55.43 -9.57 -3.56
C TYR A 694 54.11 -9.89 -4.27
N TRP A 695 54.00 -11.08 -4.89
CA TRP A 695 52.74 -11.55 -5.45
C TRP A 695 51.68 -11.80 -4.37
N GLU A 696 52.05 -12.48 -3.29
CA GLU A 696 51.15 -12.75 -2.17
C GLU A 696 50.69 -11.44 -1.49
N TRP A 697 51.62 -10.49 -1.30
CA TRP A 697 51.30 -9.17 -0.77
C TRP A 697 50.40 -8.34 -1.69
N TYR A 698 50.56 -8.44 -3.01
CA TYR A 698 49.68 -7.78 -3.96
C TYR A 698 48.26 -8.35 -3.91
N VAL A 699 48.13 -9.68 -3.82
CA VAL A 699 46.81 -10.32 -3.67
C VAL A 699 46.15 -9.94 -2.33
N GLU A 700 46.90 -9.90 -1.23
CA GLU A 700 46.39 -9.40 0.05
C GLU A 700 46.02 -7.91 -0.01
N PHE A 701 46.82 -7.08 -0.69
CA PHE A 701 46.54 -5.67 -0.91
C PHE A 701 45.20 -5.50 -1.64
N LEU A 702 44.95 -6.23 -2.72
CA LEU A 702 43.66 -6.21 -3.41
C LEU A 702 42.50 -6.58 -2.47
N PHE A 703 42.68 -7.53 -1.56
CA PHE A 703 41.63 -7.86 -0.58
C PHE A 703 41.38 -6.76 0.43
N THR A 704 42.39 -5.97 0.80
CA THR A 704 42.20 -4.80 1.68
C THR A 704 41.43 -3.66 1.00
N GLN A 705 41.41 -3.61 -0.34
CA GLN A 705 40.65 -2.61 -1.11
C GLN A 705 39.14 -2.91 -1.22
N GLY A 706 38.66 -4.00 -0.60
CA GLY A 706 37.22 -4.33 -0.55
C GLY A 706 36.75 -5.34 -1.60
N PHE A 707 37.66 -5.98 -2.35
CA PHE A 707 37.33 -7.04 -3.31
C PHE A 707 37.08 -8.41 -2.63
N ALA A 708 35.98 -8.49 -1.90
CA ALA A 708 35.61 -9.68 -1.13
C ALA A 708 35.18 -10.86 -2.02
N GLY A 709 34.49 -10.61 -3.13
CA GLY A 709 34.05 -11.65 -4.06
C GLY A 709 35.23 -12.35 -4.73
N LEU A 710 36.22 -11.59 -5.17
CA LEU A 710 37.46 -12.10 -5.74
C LEU A 710 38.28 -12.88 -4.70
N ARG A 711 38.34 -12.39 -3.46
CA ARG A 711 38.99 -13.09 -2.34
C ARG A 711 38.39 -14.48 -2.11
N ASP A 712 37.07 -14.54 -2.01
CA ASP A 712 36.37 -15.78 -1.70
C ASP A 712 36.48 -16.76 -2.87
N PHE A 713 36.48 -16.26 -4.12
CA PHE A 713 36.79 -17.05 -5.30
C PHE A 713 38.20 -17.65 -5.27
N ILE A 714 39.24 -16.84 -5.05
CA ILE A 714 40.65 -17.28 -5.08
C ILE A 714 40.89 -18.31 -3.97
N LYS A 715 40.47 -18.03 -2.73
CA LYS A 715 40.69 -18.92 -1.59
C LYS A 715 40.09 -20.31 -1.77
N VAL A 716 38.92 -20.40 -2.40
CA VAL A 716 38.18 -21.66 -2.55
C VAL A 716 38.62 -22.42 -3.80
N ASN A 717 39.00 -21.73 -4.87
CA ASN A 717 39.28 -22.34 -6.16
C ASN A 717 40.77 -22.55 -6.45
N ILE A 718 41.64 -21.74 -5.88
CA ILE A 718 43.08 -21.69 -6.16
C ILE A 718 43.79 -21.98 -4.83
N ASN A 719 43.99 -23.27 -4.53
CA ASN A 719 44.72 -23.67 -3.32
C ASN A 719 46.16 -23.11 -3.32
N PRO A 720 46.65 -22.47 -2.24
CA PRO A 720 48.03 -21.96 -2.13
C PRO A 720 49.12 -23.05 -2.14
N THR A 721 48.76 -24.34 -2.10
CA THR A 721 49.70 -25.45 -1.89
C THR A 721 50.24 -26.09 -3.18
N VAL A 722 49.72 -25.75 -4.36
CA VAL A 722 50.11 -26.41 -5.63
C VAL A 722 51.27 -25.70 -6.34
N THR A 723 51.62 -24.46 -5.96
CA THR A 723 52.75 -23.70 -6.53
C THR A 723 54.12 -24.05 -5.91
N ARG A 724 54.25 -25.12 -5.11
CA ARG A 724 55.54 -25.54 -4.53
C ARG A 724 56.35 -26.55 -5.35
N HIS A 725 55.87 -27.01 -6.51
CA HIS A 725 56.68 -27.87 -7.38
C HIS A 725 56.63 -27.45 -8.84
N SER A 726 57.37 -26.39 -9.14
CA SER A 726 58.04 -26.24 -10.45
C SER A 726 59.55 -26.34 -10.23
N ASP A 727 60.01 -27.49 -9.76
CA ASP A 727 61.38 -27.93 -9.97
C ASP A 727 61.33 -29.31 -10.63
N GLY A 728 62.03 -29.41 -11.77
CA GLY A 728 61.82 -30.43 -12.77
C GLY A 728 62.03 -31.87 -12.29
N ARG A 729 61.06 -32.73 -12.61
CA ARG A 729 61.25 -34.11 -13.12
C ARG A 729 59.89 -34.68 -13.58
N PRO A 730 59.85 -35.49 -14.66
CA PRO A 730 58.60 -36.02 -15.17
C PRO A 730 58.20 -37.25 -14.35
N SER A 731 57.08 -37.19 -13.64
CA SER A 731 56.46 -38.37 -13.02
C SER A 731 55.20 -38.76 -13.79
N SER A 732 55.24 -39.94 -14.38
CA SER A 732 54.20 -40.69 -15.08
C SER A 732 52.82 -40.65 -14.39
N GLY A 733 51.82 -40.11 -15.08
CA GLY A 733 50.42 -40.29 -14.73
C GLY A 733 49.87 -41.61 -15.25
N GLN A 734 49.55 -42.54 -14.36
CA GLN A 734 48.61 -43.63 -14.66
C GLN A 734 47.17 -43.09 -14.52
N PRO A 735 46.29 -43.35 -15.50
CA PRO A 735 44.87 -43.05 -15.38
C PRO A 735 44.13 -44.13 -14.57
N LEU A 736 43.32 -43.71 -13.60
CA LEU A 736 42.41 -44.58 -12.85
C LEU A 736 41.27 -45.07 -13.76
N SER A 737 41.46 -46.32 -14.18
CA SER A 737 40.53 -47.38 -14.56
C SER A 737 39.02 -47.14 -14.41
N GLN A 738 38.33 -47.34 -15.53
CA GLN A 738 36.93 -47.78 -15.60
C GLN A 738 36.77 -49.16 -14.93
N PRO A 739 35.59 -49.51 -14.38
CA PRO A 739 35.21 -50.90 -14.21
C PRO A 739 34.43 -51.35 -15.45
N SER A 740 35.04 -52.20 -16.26
CA SER A 740 34.38 -53.08 -17.21
C SER A 740 34.42 -54.50 -16.68
N GLN A 741 33.28 -55.19 -16.66
CA GLN A 741 33.20 -56.65 -16.65
C GLN A 741 31.89 -57.11 -17.33
N PRO A 742 31.87 -58.36 -17.83
CA PRO A 742 31.46 -58.66 -19.20
C PRO A 742 30.13 -59.41 -19.28
N SER A 743 29.48 -59.38 -20.45
CA SER A 743 28.41 -60.32 -20.79
C SER A 743 28.67 -60.90 -22.18
N GLN A 744 28.97 -62.21 -22.21
CA GLN A 744 29.03 -63.05 -23.40
C GLN A 744 27.64 -63.26 -24.03
N PRO A 745 27.58 -63.71 -25.30
CA PRO A 745 26.37 -63.73 -26.11
C PRO A 745 25.67 -65.10 -26.10
N THR A 746 24.35 -65.12 -26.16
CA THR A 746 23.56 -66.30 -26.54
C THR A 746 22.32 -65.93 -27.34
N ALA A 747 22.35 -66.35 -28.61
CA ALA A 747 21.31 -67.00 -29.41
C ALA A 747 19.85 -66.48 -29.43
N GLU A 748 19.44 -66.14 -30.65
CA GLU A 748 18.17 -66.44 -31.33
C GLU A 748 17.04 -67.13 -30.54
N ALA A 749 15.86 -66.51 -30.55
CA ALA A 749 14.59 -67.20 -30.81
C ALA A 749 13.50 -66.20 -31.27
N SER A 750 13.03 -66.44 -32.48
CA SER A 750 11.81 -65.94 -33.11
C SER A 750 10.52 -66.27 -32.34
N SER A 751 9.56 -65.35 -32.28
CA SER A 751 8.15 -65.55 -32.71
C SER A 751 7.22 -64.38 -32.32
N THR A 752 6.66 -63.71 -33.34
CA THR A 752 5.25 -63.31 -33.52
C THR A 752 4.32 -63.19 -32.29
N ALA A 753 3.60 -62.06 -32.17
CA ALA A 753 2.16 -62.00 -32.47
C ALA A 753 1.57 -60.58 -32.30
N LEU A 754 0.63 -60.29 -33.20
CA LEU A 754 -0.28 -59.15 -33.27
C LEU A 754 -1.09 -58.90 -31.98
N SER A 755 -1.23 -57.64 -31.57
CA SER A 755 -2.49 -56.85 -31.58
C SER A 755 -2.25 -55.46 -31.03
#